data_AF-A0A1H1C4F8-F1
#
_entry.id   AF-A0A1H1C4F8-F1
#
_cell.length_a   1.000
_cell.length_b   1.000
_cell.length_c   1.000
_cell.angle_alpha   90.00
_cell.angle_beta   90.00
_cell.angle_gamma   90.00
#
_symmetry.space_group_name_H-M   'P 1'
#
loop_
_entity.id
_entity.type
_entity.pdbx_description
1 polymer ?
#
loop_
_entity_poly.entity_id
_entity_poly.type
_entity_poly.pdbx_seq_one_letter_code
_entity_poly.pdbx_strand_id
1 'polypeptide(L)'
;MSSVPPALPSSMPATIAQASSLPPRVRKILGVFFGRVSLDLSERIGQMLVESEQQLFKLAERARSNEKQAEQFANLHGLRKSRADLLPMFLAGLEGEFAAIRLPRAVPAKDAHERIEYQTMTLVEDAEMDQDIVLREIARRHDARARTPLYLMGQRFGVLAGSPAFDAAQLPVGPQTLCKVLRASVAAAFKIDLDSQLLLYKAFDQKALADYLGWMEILNTLLAQQGVLPGLVFAPQRARSDEGNRRPGHSGPHPSEGASRPMTDWYGHSSPSAWSAFGQQAMASAVAAPVSGHADAAQAIPGIGNAAAEQANSDASSFATLQQLLQGRRAAMSSGSTGPASTGPAGQAGARPSGAAVASFATGTHATGTPLPTHDVLSSLRSLQAAPVAAEPGQPRRTMLDVQKAMLAQVREQHGPQAALVQQDADTFELLGLLYNEIEREVQRDAPAVDLLVRLQVPVAQAALHDREFFLRPQHPARELLNSVAESGAAWLGEDDADPQLLQKLHHAVNRVVTDYNGDDEVFESVNNDVQAHFRAMARKAEVTERRHVEAARGKDRLEIAKQRAAETIDTALHGQVPPKFVQALLNQAWADVLTLTQLRNGQDSEEWREQVELTQRIAKATSGASEAEGATLTDGELTPKIEAALSQVGYHPDEAAAIARRLSSAEDDEATSRTELTARLKARARLGEQVEAPKKKHIERTPKEQECHDYLRTLPFGTWFEFVKNQQGDVTRQRLSWYSPVTDHALFVNQRGQRIGEQSMDSLARLMALEQVHVVTQDKGRLIDRAWRATVSALRSFTSAPATGQGANA
;
A
#
# COMPACT_ATOMS: atom_id res chain seq x y z
N MET A 1 8.38 -11.35 -46.99
CA MET A 1 7.02 -10.92 -47.36
C MET A 1 6.65 -9.77 -46.43
N SER A 2 6.53 -8.57 -46.97
CA SER A 2 6.23 -7.35 -46.21
C SER A 2 4.83 -7.43 -45.61
N SER A 3 4.73 -7.41 -44.28
CA SER A 3 3.46 -7.31 -43.57
C SER A 3 2.99 -5.85 -43.62
N VAL A 4 2.00 -5.61 -44.47
CA VAL A 4 1.23 -4.37 -44.59
C VAL A 4 0.56 -4.07 -43.23
N PRO A 5 0.62 -2.83 -42.70
CA PRO A 5 -0.10 -2.47 -41.48
C PRO A 5 -1.62 -2.48 -41.73
N PRO A 6 -2.46 -2.77 -40.73
CA PRO A 6 -3.90 -2.83 -40.91
C PRO A 6 -4.43 -1.47 -41.34
N ALA A 7 -5.19 -1.45 -42.44
CA ALA A 7 -5.85 -0.25 -42.93
C ALA A 7 -6.87 0.25 -41.89
N LEU A 8 -6.68 1.50 -41.42
CA LEU A 8 -7.66 2.21 -40.63
C LEU A 8 -8.99 2.32 -41.42
N PRO A 9 -10.15 2.14 -40.77
CA PRO A 9 -11.44 2.29 -41.43
C PRO A 9 -11.62 3.73 -41.91
N SER A 10 -11.72 3.91 -43.22
CA SER A 10 -11.81 5.17 -43.95
C SER A 10 -13.18 5.88 -43.83
N SER A 11 -13.79 5.91 -42.64
CA SER A 11 -15.15 6.47 -42.48
C SER A 11 -15.41 7.23 -41.17
N MET A 12 -14.38 7.79 -40.53
CA MET A 12 -14.56 8.80 -39.48
C MET A 12 -14.35 10.19 -40.10
N PRO A 13 -15.32 11.12 -40.02
CA PRO A 13 -15.07 12.50 -40.42
C PRO A 13 -13.94 13.07 -39.54
N ALA A 14 -12.85 13.50 -40.17
CA ALA A 14 -11.68 14.01 -39.45
C ALA A 14 -11.95 15.35 -38.72
N THR A 15 -13.01 16.06 -39.12
CA THR A 15 -13.35 17.39 -38.58
C THR A 15 -14.86 17.56 -38.44
N ILE A 16 -15.28 18.43 -37.51
CA ILE A 16 -16.70 18.75 -37.27
C ILE A 16 -17.34 19.35 -38.53
N ALA A 17 -16.55 20.09 -39.32
CA ALA A 17 -17.00 20.71 -40.57
C ALA A 17 -17.39 19.68 -41.64
N GLN A 18 -16.66 18.56 -41.71
CA GLN A 18 -16.82 17.50 -42.72
C GLN A 18 -17.81 16.41 -42.29
N ALA A 19 -18.27 16.43 -41.04
CA ALA A 19 -19.25 15.48 -40.53
C ALA A 19 -20.64 15.69 -41.16
N SER A 20 -20.92 14.92 -42.21
CA SER A 20 -22.21 14.91 -42.92
C SER A 20 -23.36 14.34 -42.07
N SER A 21 -23.05 13.53 -41.05
CA SER A 21 -24.01 12.95 -40.10
C SER A 21 -24.61 13.98 -39.11
N LEU A 22 -23.99 15.17 -38.98
CA LEU A 22 -24.42 16.20 -38.03
C LEU A 22 -25.35 17.23 -38.69
N PRO A 23 -26.52 17.52 -38.10
CA PRO A 23 -27.38 18.62 -38.56
C PRO A 23 -26.66 19.99 -38.55
N PRO A 24 -26.99 20.93 -39.45
CA PRO A 24 -26.31 22.22 -39.55
C PRO A 24 -26.28 23.02 -38.23
N ARG A 25 -27.37 22.97 -37.46
CA ARG A 25 -27.45 23.62 -36.14
C ARG A 25 -26.51 22.98 -35.13
N VAL A 26 -26.44 21.64 -35.08
CA VAL A 26 -25.55 20.90 -34.18
C VAL A 26 -24.09 21.16 -34.56
N ARG A 27 -23.76 21.16 -35.86
CA ARG A 27 -22.42 21.49 -36.35
C ARG A 27 -21.98 22.89 -35.91
N LYS A 28 -22.87 23.89 -35.99
CA LYS A 28 -22.58 25.26 -35.52
C LYS A 28 -22.34 25.31 -34.01
N ILE A 29 -23.19 24.65 -33.21
CA ILE A 29 -23.05 24.62 -31.75
C ILE A 29 -21.75 23.91 -31.34
N LEU A 30 -21.45 22.75 -31.92
CA LEU A 30 -20.22 22.01 -31.66
C LEU A 30 -18.98 22.77 -32.13
N GLY A 31 -19.04 23.50 -33.24
CA GLY A 31 -17.94 24.35 -33.69
C GLY A 31 -17.62 25.46 -32.69
N VAL A 32 -18.64 26.14 -32.15
CA VAL A 32 -18.45 27.16 -31.10
C VAL A 32 -17.93 26.54 -29.80
N PHE A 33 -18.50 25.40 -29.40
CA PHE A 33 -18.08 24.68 -28.20
C PHE A 33 -16.62 24.18 -28.31
N PHE A 34 -16.28 23.53 -29.43
CA PHE A 34 -14.93 23.05 -29.68
C PHE A 34 -13.92 24.20 -29.77
N GLY A 35 -14.27 25.32 -30.40
CA GLY A 35 -13.40 26.50 -30.44
C GLY A 35 -13.06 27.05 -29.05
N ARG A 36 -13.99 26.98 -28.09
CA ARG A 36 -13.71 27.33 -26.69
C ARG A 36 -12.82 26.28 -26.02
N VAL A 37 -13.17 25.00 -26.19
CA VAL A 37 -12.41 23.86 -25.63
C VAL A 37 -10.97 23.84 -26.14
N SER A 38 -10.75 24.09 -27.43
CA SER A 38 -9.42 24.10 -28.04
C SER A 38 -8.55 25.23 -27.50
N LEU A 39 -9.13 26.42 -27.28
CA LEU A 39 -8.40 27.56 -26.71
C LEU A 39 -7.98 27.27 -25.27
N ASP A 40 -8.91 26.80 -24.44
CA ASP A 40 -8.63 26.49 -23.03
C ASP A 40 -7.60 25.33 -22.89
N LEU A 41 -7.72 24.29 -23.72
CA LEU A 41 -6.79 23.15 -23.70
C LEU A 41 -5.41 23.50 -24.25
N SER A 42 -5.30 24.42 -25.21
CA SER A 42 -4.01 24.87 -25.74
C SER A 42 -3.14 25.49 -24.65
N GLU A 43 -3.73 26.34 -23.81
CA GLU A 43 -3.02 26.94 -22.67
C GLU A 43 -2.63 25.89 -21.63
N ARG A 44 -3.58 25.03 -21.26
CA ARG A 44 -3.43 23.97 -20.25
C ARG A 44 -2.35 22.95 -20.63
N ILE A 45 -2.36 22.49 -21.89
CA ILE A 45 -1.34 21.57 -22.43
C ILE A 45 0.02 22.27 -22.53
N GLY A 46 0.04 23.55 -22.90
CA GLY A 46 1.26 24.37 -22.88
C GLY A 46 1.91 24.40 -21.49
N GLN A 47 1.12 24.62 -20.44
CA GLN A 47 1.60 24.62 -19.05
C GLN A 47 2.08 23.22 -18.59
N MET A 48 1.36 22.16 -18.97
CA MET A 48 1.78 20.78 -18.73
C MET A 48 3.16 20.47 -19.32
N LEU A 49 3.39 20.89 -20.57
CA LEU A 49 4.67 20.65 -21.27
C LEU A 49 5.82 21.38 -20.57
N VAL A 50 5.60 22.63 -20.13
CA VAL A 50 6.59 23.40 -19.37
C VAL A 50 6.94 22.72 -18.04
N GLU A 51 5.95 22.24 -17.29
CA GLU A 51 6.18 21.51 -16.04
C GLU A 51 6.96 20.21 -16.29
N SER A 52 6.62 19.47 -17.33
CA SER A 52 7.27 18.20 -17.68
C SER A 52 8.75 18.41 -18.04
N GLU A 53 9.06 19.46 -18.82
CA GLU A 53 10.45 19.85 -19.13
C GLU A 53 11.23 20.19 -17.85
N GLN A 54 10.65 20.94 -16.92
CA GLN A 54 11.30 21.31 -15.67
C GLN A 54 11.58 20.09 -14.78
N GLN A 55 10.68 19.12 -14.76
CA GLN A 55 10.85 17.91 -13.96
C GLN A 55 11.93 16.98 -14.56
N LEU A 56 11.95 16.77 -15.88
CA LEU A 56 13.02 16.01 -16.54
C LEU A 56 14.40 16.66 -16.32
N PHE A 57 14.48 18.00 -16.39
CA PHE A 57 15.72 18.72 -16.11
C PHE A 57 16.21 18.49 -14.67
N LYS A 58 15.31 18.59 -13.67
CA LYS A 58 15.64 18.33 -12.25
C LYS A 58 16.08 16.88 -12.01
N LEU A 59 15.52 15.92 -12.74
CA LEU A 59 15.93 14.51 -12.66
C LEU A 59 17.32 14.30 -13.27
N ALA A 60 17.62 14.97 -14.38
CA ALA A 60 18.95 14.96 -14.99
C ALA A 60 20.03 15.56 -14.06
N GLU A 61 19.75 16.67 -13.37
CA GLU A 61 20.70 17.27 -12.40
C GLU A 61 20.96 16.39 -11.17
N ARG A 62 19.99 15.57 -10.77
CA ARG A 62 20.07 14.71 -9.58
C ARG A 62 20.53 13.28 -9.90
N ALA A 63 20.79 12.98 -11.17
CA ALA A 63 21.20 11.66 -11.60
C ALA A 63 22.57 11.31 -11.01
N ARG A 64 22.68 10.11 -10.42
CA ARG A 64 23.91 9.62 -9.76
C ARG A 64 24.89 8.93 -10.73
N SER A 65 24.53 8.82 -12.01
CA SER A 65 25.32 8.18 -13.06
C SER A 65 25.27 9.04 -14.32
N ASN A 66 26.41 9.16 -15.00
CA ASN A 66 26.54 9.89 -16.26
C ASN A 66 25.65 9.28 -17.36
N GLU A 67 25.43 7.97 -17.34
CA GLU A 67 24.57 7.29 -18.31
C GLU A 67 23.10 7.70 -18.13
N LYS A 68 22.59 7.65 -16.89
CA LYS A 68 21.23 8.09 -16.57
C LYS A 68 21.04 9.58 -16.81
N GLN A 69 22.06 10.39 -16.56
CA GLN A 69 22.03 11.81 -16.86
C GLN A 69 21.89 12.05 -18.37
N ALA A 70 22.67 11.35 -19.20
CA ALA A 70 22.61 11.45 -20.65
C ALA A 70 21.24 10.99 -21.21
N GLU A 71 20.67 9.91 -20.66
CA GLU A 71 19.34 9.42 -21.01
C GLU A 71 18.24 10.46 -20.72
N GLN A 72 18.24 11.06 -19.53
CA GLN A 72 17.26 12.10 -19.17
C GLN A 72 17.40 13.36 -20.02
N PHE A 73 18.61 13.76 -20.41
CA PHE A 73 18.81 14.85 -21.37
C PHE A 73 18.34 14.48 -22.79
N ALA A 74 18.51 13.24 -23.23
CA ALA A 74 17.98 12.77 -24.50
C ALA A 74 16.43 12.80 -24.51
N ASN A 75 15.79 12.36 -23.43
CA ASN A 75 14.34 12.44 -23.23
C ASN A 75 13.85 13.89 -23.26
N LEU A 76 14.53 14.80 -22.56
CA LEU A 76 14.22 16.23 -22.55
C LEU A 76 14.36 16.86 -23.96
N HIS A 77 15.39 16.49 -24.72
CA HIS A 77 15.55 16.94 -26.09
C HIS A 77 14.42 16.40 -27.01
N GLY A 78 14.06 15.12 -26.84
CA GLY A 78 12.93 14.49 -27.55
C GLY A 78 11.60 15.20 -27.27
N LEU A 79 11.36 15.57 -26.00
CA LEU A 79 10.18 16.33 -25.59
C LEU A 79 10.14 17.71 -26.25
N ARG A 80 11.25 18.45 -26.24
CA ARG A 80 11.34 19.80 -26.87
C ARG A 80 11.14 19.76 -28.38
N LYS A 81 11.69 18.76 -29.06
CA LYS A 81 11.59 18.62 -30.52
C LYS A 81 10.15 18.40 -30.97
N SER A 82 9.42 17.54 -30.27
CA SER A 82 8.07 17.11 -30.66
C SER A 82 6.97 17.88 -29.91
N ARG A 83 7.35 18.91 -29.15
CA ARG A 83 6.44 19.82 -28.41
C ARG A 83 5.39 20.46 -29.32
N ALA A 84 5.79 20.85 -30.53
CA ALA A 84 4.93 21.50 -31.50
C ALA A 84 3.89 20.55 -32.11
N ASP A 85 4.14 19.24 -32.09
CA ASP A 85 3.31 18.22 -32.73
C ASP A 85 2.21 17.71 -31.80
N LEU A 86 2.46 17.64 -30.47
CA LEU A 86 1.49 17.09 -29.52
C LEU A 86 0.16 17.85 -29.52
N LEU A 87 0.18 19.18 -29.48
CA LEU A 87 -1.05 19.97 -29.35
C LEU A 87 -1.97 19.81 -30.58
N PRO A 88 -1.48 19.97 -31.83
CA PRO A 88 -2.27 19.69 -33.04
C PRO A 88 -2.83 18.26 -33.08
N MET A 89 -2.04 17.25 -32.71
CA MET A 89 -2.50 15.85 -32.71
C MET A 89 -3.57 15.59 -31.66
N PHE A 90 -3.41 16.15 -30.47
CA PHE A 90 -4.39 16.05 -29.40
C PHE A 90 -5.71 16.72 -29.77
N LEU A 91 -5.64 17.94 -30.33
CA LEU A 91 -6.84 18.66 -30.76
C LEU A 91 -7.53 17.96 -31.93
N ALA A 92 -6.78 17.41 -32.90
CA ALA A 92 -7.35 16.64 -34.01
C ALA A 92 -8.03 15.36 -33.53
N GLY A 93 -7.42 14.62 -32.61
CA GLY A 93 -8.01 13.43 -32.00
C GLY A 93 -9.29 13.77 -31.23
N LEU A 94 -9.30 14.89 -30.51
CA LEU A 94 -10.47 15.38 -29.79
C LEU A 94 -11.57 15.81 -30.75
N GLU A 95 -11.25 16.55 -31.81
CA GLU A 95 -12.22 16.98 -32.83
C GLU A 95 -12.89 15.78 -33.50
N GLY A 96 -12.16 14.70 -33.75
CA GLY A 96 -12.70 13.44 -34.25
C GLY A 96 -13.77 12.84 -33.33
N GLU A 97 -13.54 12.85 -32.01
CA GLU A 97 -14.53 12.38 -31.02
C GLU A 97 -15.80 13.25 -31.03
N PHE A 98 -15.70 14.55 -31.28
CA PHE A 98 -16.85 15.44 -31.48
C PHE A 98 -17.58 15.20 -32.81
N ALA A 99 -16.84 14.95 -33.89
CA ALA A 99 -17.41 14.68 -35.20
C ALA A 99 -18.17 13.33 -35.22
N ALA A 100 -17.77 12.40 -34.34
CA ALA A 100 -18.34 11.06 -34.22
C ALA A 100 -19.52 10.92 -33.23
N ILE A 101 -20.02 12.00 -32.60
CA ILE A 101 -21.03 11.89 -31.53
C ILE A 101 -22.35 11.19 -31.94
N ARG A 102 -22.68 11.17 -33.23
CA ARG A 102 -23.89 10.50 -33.76
C ARG A 102 -23.63 9.12 -34.35
N LEU A 103 -22.36 8.72 -34.45
CA LEU A 103 -22.00 7.39 -34.92
C LEU A 103 -22.25 6.40 -33.77
N PRO A 104 -22.82 5.21 -34.07
CA PRO A 104 -23.00 4.18 -33.06
C PRO A 104 -21.62 3.77 -32.54
N ARG A 105 -21.32 4.16 -31.31
CA ARG A 105 -20.12 3.74 -30.60
C ARG A 105 -20.40 2.34 -30.05
N ALA A 106 -19.48 1.41 -30.26
CA ALA A 106 -19.57 0.11 -29.60
C ALA A 106 -19.65 0.36 -28.08
N VAL A 107 -20.80 0.06 -27.49
CA VAL A 107 -20.92 -0.01 -26.04
C VAL A 107 -19.95 -1.13 -25.64
N PRO A 108 -18.91 -0.87 -24.84
CA PRO A 108 -18.12 -1.97 -24.30
C PRO A 108 -19.12 -2.87 -23.58
N ALA A 109 -19.24 -4.12 -24.03
CA ALA A 109 -20.18 -5.07 -23.45
C ALA A 109 -20.01 -5.04 -21.94
N LYS A 110 -21.10 -4.74 -21.21
CA LYS A 110 -21.11 -4.78 -19.74
C LYS A 110 -20.79 -6.18 -19.19
N ASP A 111 -20.66 -7.18 -20.07
CA ASP A 111 -20.31 -8.58 -19.81
C ASP A 111 -18.82 -8.92 -20.03
N ALA A 112 -17.95 -7.95 -20.37
CA ALA A 112 -16.51 -8.22 -20.57
C ALA A 112 -15.67 -8.14 -19.28
N HIS A 113 -16.31 -8.10 -18.10
CA HIS A 113 -15.64 -8.30 -16.83
C HIS A 113 -15.89 -9.73 -16.34
N GLU A 114 -15.07 -10.66 -16.82
CA GLU A 114 -14.70 -11.94 -16.18
C GLU A 114 -14.24 -12.95 -17.25
N ARG A 115 -13.04 -12.73 -17.77
CA ARG A 115 -12.14 -13.78 -18.27
C ARG A 115 -10.78 -13.14 -18.43
N ILE A 116 -9.99 -13.17 -17.37
CA ILE A 116 -8.55 -13.13 -17.51
C ILE A 116 -8.20 -14.47 -18.17
N GLU A 117 -8.25 -14.51 -19.50
CA GLU A 117 -7.54 -15.54 -20.24
C GLU A 117 -6.06 -15.26 -20.01
N TYR A 118 -5.41 -16.11 -19.20
CA TYR A 118 -3.96 -16.19 -19.12
C TYR A 118 -3.42 -16.72 -20.44
N GLN A 119 -3.49 -15.88 -21.48
CA GLN A 119 -2.67 -16.07 -22.66
C GLN A 119 -1.35 -15.35 -22.39
N THR A 120 -0.29 -16.15 -22.42
CA THR A 120 1.10 -15.74 -22.33
C THR A 120 1.38 -14.58 -23.26
N MET A 121 1.59 -13.38 -22.71
CA MET A 121 2.00 -12.23 -23.49
C MET A 121 3.24 -11.57 -22.89
N THR A 122 4.11 -11.20 -23.82
CA THR A 122 5.51 -10.84 -23.70
C THR A 122 5.73 -9.41 -23.20
N LEU A 123 6.93 -9.12 -22.68
CA LEU A 123 7.49 -7.87 -22.11
C LEU A 123 7.09 -6.50 -22.72
N VAL A 124 6.39 -6.44 -23.85
CA VAL A 124 5.87 -5.21 -24.46
C VAL A 124 4.55 -4.78 -23.81
N GLU A 125 3.80 -5.70 -23.20
CA GLU A 125 2.48 -5.41 -22.60
C GLU A 125 2.53 -4.83 -21.20
N ASP A 126 3.61 -5.08 -20.45
CA ASP A 126 3.78 -4.53 -19.11
C ASP A 126 3.82 -2.99 -19.15
N ALA A 127 4.47 -2.42 -20.17
CA ALA A 127 4.57 -0.98 -20.37
C ALA A 127 3.22 -0.34 -20.77
N GLU A 128 2.42 -0.99 -21.62
CA GLU A 128 1.09 -0.50 -22.00
C GLU A 128 0.10 -0.61 -20.83
N MET A 129 0.20 -1.69 -20.05
CA MET A 129 -0.59 -1.91 -18.84
C MET A 129 -0.33 -0.82 -17.79
N ASP A 130 0.93 -0.44 -17.57
CA ASP A 130 1.31 0.61 -16.63
C ASP A 130 0.73 1.99 -17.00
N GLN A 131 0.78 2.35 -18.29
CA GLN A 131 0.17 3.60 -18.77
C GLN A 131 -1.34 3.62 -18.55
N ASP A 132 -2.00 2.50 -18.83
CA ASP A 132 -3.45 2.39 -18.71
C ASP A 132 -3.93 2.41 -17.27
N ILE A 133 -3.15 1.88 -16.33
CA ILE A 133 -3.47 1.97 -14.91
C ILE A 133 -3.43 3.44 -14.46
N VAL A 134 -2.37 4.17 -14.79
CA VAL A 134 -2.19 5.57 -14.39
C VAL A 134 -3.29 6.46 -14.98
N LEU A 135 -3.57 6.32 -16.28
CA LEU A 135 -4.59 7.12 -16.96
C LEU A 135 -6.02 6.79 -16.48
N ARG A 136 -6.33 5.52 -16.18
CA ARG A 136 -7.63 5.14 -15.59
C ARG A 136 -7.82 5.75 -14.21
N GLU A 137 -6.78 5.78 -13.38
CA GLU A 137 -6.86 6.35 -12.04
C GLU A 137 -7.03 7.88 -12.09
N ILE A 138 -6.33 8.58 -12.99
CA ILE A 138 -6.53 10.01 -13.25
C ILE A 138 -7.99 10.25 -13.67
N ALA A 139 -8.49 9.48 -14.63
CA ALA A 139 -9.86 9.64 -15.11
C ALA A 139 -10.91 9.39 -14.01
N ARG A 140 -10.77 8.30 -13.25
CA ARG A 140 -11.67 7.95 -12.14
C ARG A 140 -11.75 9.05 -11.09
N ARG A 141 -10.62 9.70 -10.77
CA ARG A 141 -10.56 10.78 -9.79
C ARG A 141 -11.36 12.01 -10.24
N HIS A 142 -11.22 12.40 -11.51
CA HIS A 142 -11.94 13.54 -12.07
C HIS A 142 -13.42 13.23 -12.33
N ASP A 143 -13.74 11.99 -12.73
CA ASP A 143 -15.12 11.49 -12.83
C ASP A 143 -15.86 11.58 -11.49
N ALA A 144 -15.20 11.15 -10.40
CA ALA A 144 -15.79 11.19 -9.05
C ALA A 144 -16.00 12.63 -8.53
N ARG A 145 -15.11 13.56 -8.88
CA ARG A 145 -15.17 14.97 -8.45
C ARG A 145 -16.20 15.77 -9.24
N ALA A 146 -16.32 15.53 -10.54
CA ALA A 146 -17.19 16.30 -11.45
C ALA A 146 -18.50 15.58 -11.80
N ARG A 147 -19.00 14.66 -10.94
CA ARG A 147 -20.21 13.85 -11.21
C ARG A 147 -21.40 14.67 -11.69
N THR A 148 -21.74 15.76 -11.00
CA THR A 148 -22.92 16.57 -11.33
C THR A 148 -22.74 17.35 -12.65
N PRO A 149 -21.65 18.12 -12.86
CA PRO A 149 -21.40 18.75 -14.16
C PRO A 149 -21.32 17.75 -15.32
N LEU A 150 -20.70 16.59 -15.13
CA LEU A 150 -20.59 15.55 -16.16
C LEU A 150 -21.95 14.94 -16.49
N TYR A 151 -22.81 14.71 -15.50
CA TYR A 151 -24.17 14.25 -15.72
C TYR A 151 -24.98 15.25 -16.55
N LEU A 152 -24.95 16.54 -16.19
CA LEU A 152 -25.64 17.60 -16.93
C LEU A 152 -25.12 17.72 -18.37
N MET A 153 -23.80 17.58 -18.54
CA MET A 153 -23.16 17.54 -19.85
C MET A 153 -23.63 16.33 -20.65
N GLY A 154 -23.70 15.15 -20.03
CA GLY A 154 -24.21 13.91 -20.61
C GLY A 154 -25.62 14.04 -21.18
N GLN A 155 -26.52 14.68 -20.43
CA GLN A 155 -27.88 14.98 -20.89
C GLN A 155 -27.89 15.94 -22.09
N ARG A 156 -27.08 17.00 -22.04
CA ARG A 156 -26.96 17.98 -23.15
C ARG A 156 -26.38 17.34 -24.41
N PHE A 157 -25.36 16.49 -24.27
CA PHE A 157 -24.78 15.74 -25.39
C PHE A 157 -25.72 14.68 -25.95
N GLY A 158 -26.55 14.04 -25.12
CA GLY A 158 -27.62 13.15 -25.59
C GLY A 158 -28.56 13.84 -26.58
N VAL A 159 -28.97 15.08 -26.29
CA VAL A 159 -29.79 15.89 -27.22
C VAL A 159 -29.03 16.25 -28.51
N LEU A 160 -27.76 16.60 -28.41
CA LEU A 160 -26.93 16.92 -29.59
C LEU A 160 -26.71 15.68 -30.47
N ALA A 161 -26.55 14.51 -29.86
CA ALA A 161 -26.40 13.22 -30.52
C ALA A 161 -27.74 12.66 -31.05
N GLY A 162 -28.87 13.05 -30.46
CA GLY A 162 -30.17 12.44 -30.77
C GLY A 162 -30.30 11.02 -30.23
N SER A 163 -29.65 10.73 -29.10
CA SER A 163 -29.61 9.42 -28.43
C SER A 163 -29.87 9.59 -26.93
N PRO A 164 -29.94 8.50 -26.14
CA PRO A 164 -29.95 8.60 -24.68
C PRO A 164 -28.78 9.44 -24.16
N ALA A 165 -28.94 9.95 -22.93
CA ALA A 165 -27.91 10.72 -22.26
C ALA A 165 -26.59 9.95 -22.22
N PHE A 166 -25.49 10.65 -22.49
CA PHE A 166 -24.17 10.04 -22.49
C PHE A 166 -23.72 9.79 -21.05
N ASP A 167 -23.15 8.61 -20.81
CA ASP A 167 -22.39 8.35 -19.59
C ASP A 167 -21.08 9.16 -19.60
N ALA A 168 -20.49 9.39 -18.43
CA ALA A 168 -19.24 10.14 -18.30
C ALA A 168 -18.10 9.56 -19.18
N ALA A 169 -18.06 8.23 -19.33
CA ALA A 169 -17.11 7.51 -20.18
C ALA A 169 -17.26 7.79 -21.68
N GLN A 170 -18.44 8.24 -22.13
CA GLN A 170 -18.75 8.46 -23.54
C GLN A 170 -18.65 9.93 -23.95
N LEU A 171 -18.49 10.84 -22.99
CA LEU A 171 -18.39 12.27 -23.25
C LEU A 171 -17.08 12.61 -23.99
N PRO A 172 -17.13 13.39 -25.09
CA PRO A 172 -15.92 13.82 -25.81
C PRO A 172 -14.93 14.60 -24.94
N VAL A 173 -15.43 15.41 -24.00
CA VAL A 173 -14.63 16.16 -23.02
C VAL A 173 -14.62 15.49 -21.64
N GLY A 174 -15.09 14.23 -21.56
CA GLY A 174 -14.98 13.41 -20.37
C GLY A 174 -13.51 13.06 -20.08
N PRO A 175 -13.14 12.83 -18.81
CA PRO A 175 -11.75 12.64 -18.45
C PRO A 175 -11.17 11.35 -19.06
N GLN A 176 -12.00 10.32 -19.26
CA GLN A 176 -11.59 9.08 -19.95
C GLN A 176 -11.21 9.34 -21.42
N THR A 177 -12.01 10.12 -22.14
CA THR A 177 -11.72 10.47 -23.54
C THR A 177 -10.47 11.34 -23.63
N LEU A 178 -10.32 12.33 -22.74
CA LEU A 178 -9.12 13.18 -22.69
C LEU A 178 -7.85 12.36 -22.43
N CYS A 179 -7.88 11.43 -21.47
CA CYS A 179 -6.76 10.52 -21.20
C CYS A 179 -6.45 9.59 -22.39
N LYS A 180 -7.48 9.04 -23.05
CA LYS A 180 -7.34 8.19 -24.24
C LYS A 180 -6.68 8.94 -25.41
N VAL A 181 -7.16 10.15 -25.70
CA VAL A 181 -6.62 10.99 -26.78
C VAL A 181 -5.20 11.43 -26.46
N LEU A 182 -4.89 11.75 -25.20
CA LEU A 182 -3.53 12.07 -24.77
C LEU A 182 -2.58 10.91 -25.02
N ARG A 183 -2.93 9.69 -24.59
CA ARG A 183 -2.12 8.49 -24.81
C ARG A 183 -1.82 8.27 -26.28
N ALA A 184 -2.85 8.32 -27.14
CA ALA A 184 -2.68 8.16 -28.58
C ALA A 184 -1.78 9.25 -29.19
N SER A 185 -1.91 10.50 -28.71
CA SER A 185 -1.09 11.62 -29.17
C SER A 185 0.36 11.47 -28.73
N VAL A 186 0.60 11.05 -27.49
CA VAL A 186 1.95 10.84 -26.94
C VAL A 186 2.64 9.67 -27.64
N ALA A 187 1.95 8.54 -27.83
CA ALA A 187 2.50 7.38 -28.53
C ALA A 187 2.89 7.68 -29.99
N ALA A 188 2.18 8.60 -30.63
CA ALA A 188 2.45 8.95 -32.02
C ALA A 188 3.46 10.11 -32.17
N ALA A 189 3.47 11.08 -31.24
CA ALA A 189 4.36 12.25 -31.31
C ALA A 189 5.73 12.02 -30.66
N PHE A 190 5.81 11.20 -29.61
CA PHE A 190 7.00 11.06 -28.78
C PHE A 190 7.61 9.66 -28.83
N LYS A 191 8.94 9.62 -28.88
CA LYS A 191 9.74 8.41 -28.65
C LYS A 191 10.58 8.62 -27.40
N ILE A 192 9.90 8.70 -26.26
CA ILE A 192 10.51 8.90 -24.94
C ILE A 192 10.29 7.63 -24.13
N ASP A 193 11.17 7.32 -23.18
CA ASP A 193 11.04 6.19 -22.26
C ASP A 193 9.72 6.19 -21.46
N LEU A 194 9.35 5.03 -20.92
CA LEU A 194 8.12 4.84 -20.17
C LEU A 194 8.06 5.75 -18.94
N ASP A 195 9.16 5.88 -18.21
CA ASP A 195 9.24 6.69 -16.99
C ASP A 195 8.94 8.18 -17.26
N SER A 196 9.45 8.75 -18.35
CA SER A 196 9.12 10.13 -18.73
C SER A 196 7.69 10.27 -19.26
N GLN A 197 7.13 9.24 -19.91
CA GLN A 197 5.72 9.24 -20.33
C GLN A 197 4.79 9.26 -19.10
N LEU A 198 5.10 8.48 -18.07
CA LEU A 198 4.34 8.49 -16.80
C LEU A 198 4.45 9.85 -16.10
N LEU A 199 5.62 10.49 -16.15
CA LEU A 199 5.83 11.84 -15.63
C LEU A 199 5.00 12.90 -16.38
N LEU A 200 4.91 12.78 -17.71
CA LEU A 200 4.06 13.62 -18.55
C LEU A 200 2.57 13.47 -18.20
N TYR A 201 2.08 12.23 -18.02
CA TYR A 201 0.69 11.97 -17.62
C TYR A 201 0.38 12.52 -16.22
N LYS A 202 1.36 12.54 -15.33
CA LYS A 202 1.22 13.19 -14.02
C LYS A 202 1.14 14.71 -14.13
N ALA A 203 1.96 15.32 -14.99
CA ALA A 203 1.87 16.76 -15.26
C ALA A 203 0.52 17.11 -15.89
N PHE A 204 -0.07 16.22 -16.69
CA PHE A 204 -1.41 16.39 -17.26
C PHE A 204 -2.48 16.49 -16.16
N ASP A 205 -2.47 15.57 -15.20
CA ASP A 205 -3.38 15.62 -14.03
C ASP A 205 -3.21 16.91 -13.22
N GLN A 206 -1.95 17.31 -12.95
CA GLN A 206 -1.65 18.44 -12.08
C GLN A 206 -1.83 19.82 -12.72
N LYS A 207 -1.64 19.95 -14.04
CA LYS A 207 -1.67 21.24 -14.73
C LYS A 207 -2.85 21.36 -15.68
N ALA A 208 -3.06 20.36 -16.53
CA ALA A 208 -4.13 20.44 -17.52
C ALA A 208 -5.52 20.22 -16.87
N LEU A 209 -5.63 19.31 -15.90
CA LEU A 209 -6.88 18.97 -15.21
C LEU A 209 -7.03 19.62 -13.80
N ALA A 210 -6.15 20.55 -13.42
CA ALA A 210 -6.11 21.14 -12.07
C ALA A 210 -7.47 21.73 -11.62
N ASP A 211 -8.13 22.46 -12.52
CA ASP A 211 -9.50 22.98 -12.35
C ASP A 211 -10.41 22.40 -13.44
N TYR A 212 -10.61 21.08 -13.39
CA TYR A 212 -11.50 20.39 -14.32
C TYR A 212 -12.99 20.63 -13.99
N LEU A 213 -13.34 20.68 -12.71
CA LEU A 213 -14.72 20.89 -12.25
C LEU A 213 -15.25 22.25 -12.72
N GLY A 214 -14.53 23.34 -12.42
CA GLY A 214 -14.95 24.69 -12.83
C GLY A 214 -14.99 24.81 -14.36
N TRP A 215 -14.04 24.18 -15.05
CA TRP A 215 -14.04 24.13 -16.50
C TRP A 215 -15.29 23.42 -17.07
N MET A 216 -15.71 22.30 -16.50
CA MET A 216 -16.94 21.60 -16.92
C MET A 216 -18.20 22.45 -16.68
N GLU A 217 -18.26 23.25 -15.62
CA GLU A 217 -19.39 24.17 -15.36
C GLU A 217 -19.45 25.30 -16.39
N ILE A 218 -18.30 25.88 -16.74
CA ILE A 218 -18.19 26.89 -17.80
C ILE A 218 -18.68 26.32 -19.14
N LEU A 219 -18.25 25.11 -19.49
CA LEU A 219 -18.65 24.45 -20.73
C LEU A 219 -20.15 24.10 -20.73
N ASN A 220 -20.71 23.65 -19.61
CA ASN A 220 -22.16 23.41 -19.47
C ASN A 220 -22.95 24.70 -19.68
N THR A 221 -22.47 25.82 -19.12
CA THR A 221 -23.07 27.14 -19.28
C THR A 221 -23.03 27.60 -20.74
N LEU A 222 -21.93 27.33 -21.46
CA LEU A 222 -21.82 27.62 -22.89
C LEU A 222 -22.91 26.88 -23.68
N LEU A 223 -23.10 25.58 -23.45
CA LEU A 223 -24.18 24.82 -24.11
C LEU A 223 -25.57 25.34 -23.73
N ALA A 224 -25.77 25.78 -22.49
CA ALA A 224 -27.01 26.40 -22.05
C ALA A 224 -27.31 27.69 -22.83
N GLN A 225 -26.31 28.56 -22.99
CA GLN A 225 -26.42 29.80 -23.76
C GLN A 225 -26.70 29.55 -25.24
N GLN A 226 -26.21 28.43 -25.81
CA GLN A 226 -26.54 28.00 -27.17
C GLN A 226 -27.94 27.36 -27.29
N GLY A 227 -28.72 27.36 -26.21
CA GLY A 227 -30.10 26.88 -26.17
C GLY A 227 -30.24 25.36 -26.07
N VAL A 228 -29.17 24.64 -25.70
CA VAL A 228 -29.24 23.20 -25.41
C VAL A 228 -29.68 23.07 -23.96
N LEU A 229 -30.89 22.57 -23.68
CA LEU A 229 -31.42 22.35 -22.31
C LEU A 229 -31.03 23.44 -21.27
N PRO A 230 -31.36 24.73 -21.49
CA PRO A 230 -30.88 25.83 -20.63
C PRO A 230 -31.38 25.77 -19.17
N GLY A 231 -32.51 25.11 -18.90
CA GLY A 231 -33.10 24.95 -17.56
C GLY A 231 -32.83 23.59 -16.90
N LEU A 232 -31.85 22.81 -17.39
CA LEU A 232 -31.55 21.51 -16.80
C LEU A 232 -30.88 21.67 -15.42
N VAL A 233 -31.62 21.33 -14.37
CA VAL A 233 -31.15 21.30 -12.98
C VAL A 233 -31.06 19.85 -12.51
N PHE A 234 -29.94 19.47 -11.90
CA PHE A 234 -29.76 18.15 -11.31
C PHE A 234 -30.54 18.08 -9.99
N ALA A 235 -31.62 17.30 -9.94
CA ALA A 235 -32.36 17.00 -8.72
C ALA A 235 -32.01 15.57 -8.24
N PRO A 236 -31.31 15.39 -7.11
CA PRO A 236 -31.06 14.05 -6.57
C PRO A 236 -32.39 13.42 -6.15
N GLN A 237 -32.74 12.28 -6.73
CA GLN A 237 -33.90 11.51 -6.27
C GLN A 237 -33.60 10.96 -4.87
N ARG A 238 -34.29 11.50 -3.84
CA ARG A 238 -34.54 10.74 -2.61
C ARG A 238 -35.65 9.74 -2.90
N ALA A 239 -35.38 8.45 -2.73
CA ALA A 239 -36.41 7.43 -2.67
C ALA A 239 -37.36 7.77 -1.50
N ARG A 240 -38.66 7.92 -1.77
CA ARG A 240 -39.67 7.95 -0.71
C ARG A 240 -40.03 6.52 -0.36
N SER A 241 -39.85 6.17 0.91
CA SER A 241 -40.52 5.06 1.57
C SER A 241 -42.03 5.28 1.53
N ASP A 242 -42.76 4.21 1.24
CA ASP A 242 -44.21 4.15 1.31
C ASP A 242 -44.60 3.87 2.77
N GLU A 243 -45.05 4.90 3.49
CA GLU A 243 -45.68 4.74 4.80
C GLU A 243 -47.04 5.47 4.79
N GLY A 244 -48.09 4.69 4.57
CA GLY A 244 -49.44 5.10 4.87
C GLY A 244 -49.70 5.04 6.38
N ASN A 245 -50.19 6.17 6.91
CA ASN A 245 -51.04 6.29 8.09
C ASN A 245 -50.37 6.41 9.48
N ARG A 246 -50.16 7.65 9.95
CA ARG A 246 -50.86 8.24 11.13
C ARG A 246 -50.41 9.70 11.40
N ARG A 247 -51.39 10.57 11.69
CA ARG A 247 -51.26 11.95 12.22
C ARG A 247 -51.32 11.94 13.78
N PRO A 248 -51.32 13.09 14.50
CA PRO A 248 -50.23 14.05 14.72
C PRO A 248 -50.06 14.41 16.23
N GLY A 249 -48.92 14.98 16.64
CA GLY A 249 -48.81 15.56 17.99
C GLY A 249 -47.54 16.38 18.26
N HIS A 250 -47.71 17.71 18.31
CA HIS A 250 -47.15 18.74 19.23
C HIS A 250 -45.73 18.56 19.83
N SER A 251 -44.83 19.54 20.00
CA SER A 251 -44.67 20.96 19.62
C SER A 251 -43.40 21.50 20.34
N GLY A 252 -42.35 21.90 19.60
CA GLY A 252 -41.29 22.89 19.92
C GLY A 252 -40.42 22.77 21.20
N PRO A 253 -39.43 23.67 21.44
CA PRO A 253 -38.67 24.54 20.52
C PRO A 253 -37.13 24.57 20.78
N HIS A 254 -36.31 24.67 19.71
CA HIS A 254 -34.95 25.30 19.55
C HIS A 254 -33.83 25.10 20.63
N PRO A 255 -32.53 25.44 20.39
CA PRO A 255 -31.86 25.96 19.19
C PRO A 255 -30.57 25.19 18.75
N SER A 256 -30.26 25.32 17.46
CA SER A 256 -28.94 25.64 16.85
C SER A 256 -27.72 25.69 17.81
N GLU A 257 -26.57 25.09 17.53
CA GLU A 257 -25.58 25.30 16.46
C GLU A 257 -24.57 24.12 16.60
N GLY A 258 -23.78 23.66 15.65
CA GLY A 258 -23.28 24.27 14.43
C GLY A 258 -22.69 23.20 13.50
N ALA A 259 -22.30 23.70 12.35
CA ALA A 259 -22.15 22.96 11.11
C ALA A 259 -20.94 22.02 11.00
N SER A 260 -21.04 21.21 9.96
CA SER A 260 -19.98 20.78 9.02
C SER A 260 -18.99 19.70 9.50
N ARG A 261 -19.07 18.48 8.97
CA ARG A 261 -18.79 17.99 7.58
C ARG A 261 -17.34 17.50 7.42
N PRO A 262 -17.12 16.53 6.51
CA PRO A 262 -16.71 15.18 6.85
C PRO A 262 -15.24 14.92 6.52
N MET A 263 -14.65 13.91 7.15
CA MET A 263 -13.35 13.39 6.74
C MET A 263 -13.36 11.86 6.85
N THR A 264 -14.13 11.25 5.95
CA THR A 264 -13.94 9.91 5.43
C THR A 264 -13.23 10.09 4.08
N ASP A 265 -12.17 9.38 3.70
CA ASP A 265 -11.54 8.19 4.23
C ASP A 265 -10.17 8.03 3.57
N TRP A 266 -9.22 7.39 4.27
CA TRP A 266 -8.73 6.12 3.73
C TRP A 266 -8.10 5.23 4.80
N TYR A 267 -8.72 4.06 4.95
CA TYR A 267 -8.11 2.83 5.42
C TYR A 267 -7.27 2.23 4.30
N GLY A 268 -5.94 2.24 4.42
CA GLY A 268 -5.03 1.35 3.71
C GLY A 268 -5.48 0.88 2.32
N HIS A 269 -5.03 1.54 1.27
CA HIS A 269 -4.89 0.92 -0.04
C HIS A 269 -3.47 1.20 -0.51
N SER A 270 -2.93 0.20 -1.20
CA SER A 270 -1.84 0.26 -2.17
C SER A 270 -0.77 1.33 -1.93
N SER A 271 0.43 0.85 -1.63
CA SER A 271 1.70 1.59 -1.58
C SER A 271 1.67 3.02 -2.15
N PRO A 272 1.96 4.07 -1.37
CA PRO A 272 2.13 5.40 -1.91
C PRO A 272 3.51 5.49 -2.59
N SER A 273 3.51 5.79 -3.88
CA SER A 273 4.69 6.37 -4.52
C SER A 273 4.96 7.77 -3.93
N ALA A 274 6.24 8.11 -3.80
CA ALA A 274 6.84 9.13 -2.93
C ALA A 274 6.45 10.63 -3.13
N TRP A 275 5.24 10.95 -3.62
CA TRP A 275 4.88 12.30 -4.07
C TRP A 275 3.76 13.00 -3.29
N SER A 276 3.19 12.38 -2.25
CA SER A 276 2.04 12.94 -1.51
C SER A 276 2.41 13.90 -0.37
N ALA A 277 3.68 14.06 -0.01
CA ALA A 277 4.07 14.75 1.23
C ALA A 277 4.27 16.28 1.15
N PHE A 278 4.23 16.92 -0.04
CA PHE A 278 4.70 18.31 -0.17
C PHE A 278 3.61 19.39 -0.34
N GLY A 279 2.33 19.03 -0.48
CA GLY A 279 1.27 19.98 -0.89
C GLY A 279 0.37 20.55 0.22
N GLN A 280 0.45 20.07 1.46
CA GLN A 280 -0.58 20.32 2.49
C GLN A 280 -0.44 21.64 3.27
N GLN A 281 0.55 22.49 2.98
CA GLN A 281 0.80 23.69 3.81
C GLN A 281 0.07 24.97 3.35
N ALA A 282 -0.70 24.99 2.25
CA ALA A 282 -1.09 26.26 1.60
C ALA A 282 -2.59 26.61 1.58
N MET A 283 -3.50 25.82 2.15
CA MET A 283 -4.95 26.02 1.96
C MET A 283 -5.70 26.06 3.30
N ALA A 284 -5.49 27.11 4.08
CA ALA A 284 -6.30 27.41 5.26
C ALA A 284 -6.56 28.93 5.36
N SER A 285 -7.46 29.44 4.51
CA SER A 285 -8.23 30.68 4.75
C SER A 285 -9.26 30.92 3.65
N ALA A 286 -10.38 31.56 4.04
CA ALA A 286 -11.45 32.17 3.22
C ALA A 286 -12.79 31.39 3.10
N VAL A 287 -13.57 31.44 4.20
CA VAL A 287 -14.90 32.08 4.40
C VAL A 287 -16.07 31.89 3.39
N ALA A 288 -17.23 31.67 4.01
CA ALA A 288 -18.60 31.42 3.55
C ALA A 288 -19.42 32.66 3.08
N ALA A 289 -20.52 32.42 2.34
CA ALA A 289 -21.89 32.97 2.58
C ALA A 289 -22.95 32.53 1.51
N PRO A 290 -24.28 32.59 1.81
CA PRO A 290 -25.37 31.90 1.06
C PRO A 290 -26.53 32.80 0.56
N VAL A 291 -27.43 32.33 -0.34
CA VAL A 291 -28.82 32.84 -0.53
C VAL A 291 -29.79 31.74 -1.03
N SER A 292 -31.05 31.85 -0.59
CA SER A 292 -32.19 30.92 -0.57
C SER A 292 -33.27 31.19 -1.63
N GLY A 293 -34.15 30.20 -1.92
CA GLY A 293 -35.62 30.42 -1.91
C GLY A 293 -36.52 29.92 -3.07
N HIS A 294 -37.49 29.05 -2.71
CA HIS A 294 -38.87 28.85 -3.23
C HIS A 294 -39.11 28.17 -4.60
N ALA A 295 -40.22 27.46 -4.92
CA ALA A 295 -41.24 26.64 -4.24
C ALA A 295 -42.18 26.06 -5.36
N ASP A 296 -42.69 24.84 -5.16
CA ASP A 296 -43.92 24.17 -5.68
C ASP A 296 -44.33 24.14 -7.18
N ALA A 297 -44.50 22.92 -7.72
CA ALA A 297 -45.80 22.29 -8.04
C ALA A 297 -45.63 21.03 -8.94
N ALA A 298 -46.33 19.96 -8.59
CA ALA A 298 -46.22 18.61 -9.16
C ALA A 298 -47.21 18.34 -10.31
N GLN A 299 -46.85 17.41 -11.20
CA GLN A 299 -47.76 16.43 -11.84
C GLN A 299 -46.95 15.21 -12.34
N ALA A 300 -47.49 14.00 -12.16
CA ALA A 300 -46.80 12.71 -12.13
C ALA A 300 -46.98 11.86 -13.40
N ILE A 301 -45.96 11.05 -13.78
CA ILE A 301 -46.03 9.83 -14.64
C ILE A 301 -44.90 8.84 -14.21
N PRO A 302 -45.10 7.50 -14.21
CA PRO A 302 -44.33 6.52 -13.43
C PRO A 302 -43.24 5.78 -14.22
N GLY A 303 -42.25 5.20 -13.51
CA GLY A 303 -41.38 4.15 -14.06
C GLY A 303 -39.95 4.08 -13.54
N ILE A 304 -39.72 3.67 -12.29
CA ILE A 304 -38.42 3.18 -11.80
C ILE A 304 -38.68 2.06 -10.77
N GLY A 305 -38.61 0.81 -11.21
CA GLY A 305 -38.76 -0.37 -10.34
C GLY A 305 -37.67 -1.44 -10.51
N ASN A 306 -36.78 -1.34 -11.51
CA ASN A 306 -35.93 -2.48 -11.90
C ASN A 306 -34.48 -2.47 -11.39
N ALA A 307 -33.93 -1.34 -10.94
CA ALA A 307 -32.49 -1.28 -10.60
C ALA A 307 -32.14 -1.94 -9.25
N ALA A 308 -33.04 -1.93 -8.26
CA ALA A 308 -32.83 -2.61 -6.99
C ALA A 308 -32.97 -4.15 -7.12
N ALA A 309 -33.76 -4.60 -8.10
CA ALA A 309 -33.91 -6.03 -8.39
C ALA A 309 -32.64 -6.61 -9.00
N GLU A 310 -31.89 -5.86 -9.83
CA GLU A 310 -30.68 -6.35 -10.49
C GLU A 310 -29.48 -6.54 -9.53
N GLN A 311 -29.30 -5.67 -8.52
CA GLN A 311 -28.25 -5.83 -7.49
C GLN A 311 -28.59 -6.92 -6.46
N ALA A 312 -29.85 -7.02 -6.04
CA ALA A 312 -30.29 -8.14 -5.19
C ALA A 312 -30.11 -9.49 -5.91
N ASN A 313 -30.23 -9.54 -7.24
CA ASN A 313 -30.06 -10.76 -8.02
C ASN A 313 -28.59 -11.18 -8.15
N SER A 314 -27.63 -10.23 -8.26
CA SER A 314 -26.19 -10.53 -8.28
C SER A 314 -25.68 -11.01 -6.92
N ASP A 315 -26.10 -10.37 -5.83
CA ASP A 315 -25.68 -10.74 -4.48
C ASP A 315 -26.36 -12.04 -4.00
N ALA A 316 -27.60 -12.29 -4.44
CA ALA A 316 -28.24 -13.59 -4.26
C ALA A 316 -27.50 -14.70 -5.03
N SER A 317 -26.98 -14.44 -6.23
CA SER A 317 -26.26 -15.44 -7.03
C SER A 317 -24.89 -15.82 -6.44
N SER A 318 -24.18 -14.88 -5.83
CA SER A 318 -22.87 -15.12 -5.20
C SER A 318 -23.01 -15.86 -3.86
N PHE A 319 -24.01 -15.52 -3.04
CA PHE A 319 -24.33 -16.27 -1.83
C PHE A 319 -24.91 -17.66 -2.15
N ALA A 320 -25.75 -17.79 -3.18
CA ALA A 320 -26.24 -19.09 -3.65
C ALA A 320 -25.10 -20.03 -4.07
N THR A 321 -24.02 -19.48 -4.65
CA THR A 321 -22.81 -20.24 -4.96
C THR A 321 -22.16 -20.81 -3.70
N LEU A 322 -22.08 -20.04 -2.60
CA LEU A 322 -21.59 -20.54 -1.31
C LEU A 322 -22.50 -21.64 -0.75
N GLN A 323 -23.82 -21.49 -0.86
CA GLN A 323 -24.76 -22.53 -0.44
C GLN A 323 -24.59 -23.83 -1.24
N GLN A 324 -24.36 -23.73 -2.55
CA GLN A 324 -24.10 -24.89 -3.40
C GLN A 324 -22.80 -25.62 -3.00
N LEU A 325 -21.75 -24.87 -2.63
CA LEU A 325 -20.51 -25.45 -2.12
C LEU A 325 -20.70 -26.18 -0.78
N LEU A 326 -21.49 -25.61 0.15
CA LEU A 326 -21.84 -26.26 1.42
C LEU A 326 -22.67 -27.53 1.21
N GLN A 327 -23.63 -27.50 0.29
CA GLN A 327 -24.41 -28.68 -0.08
C GLN A 327 -23.52 -29.78 -0.66
N GLY A 328 -22.57 -29.43 -1.52
CA GLY A 328 -21.58 -30.36 -2.05
C GLY A 328 -20.70 -30.99 -0.94
N ARG A 329 -20.25 -30.19 0.03
CA ARG A 329 -19.54 -30.69 1.22
C ARG A 329 -20.40 -31.65 2.05
N ARG A 330 -21.67 -31.31 2.31
CA ARG A 330 -22.60 -32.19 3.05
C ARG A 330 -22.85 -33.50 2.31
N ALA A 331 -23.00 -33.45 0.98
CA ALA A 331 -23.15 -34.64 0.15
C ALA A 331 -21.90 -35.54 0.22
N ALA A 332 -20.70 -34.97 0.08
CA ALA A 332 -19.43 -35.69 0.20
C ALA A 332 -19.24 -36.34 1.58
N MET A 333 -19.58 -35.61 2.65
CA MET A 333 -19.52 -36.13 4.04
C MET A 333 -20.55 -37.23 4.31
N SER A 334 -21.73 -37.17 3.67
CA SER A 334 -22.75 -38.22 3.78
C SER A 334 -22.45 -39.47 2.94
N SER A 335 -21.74 -39.31 1.81
CA SER A 335 -21.30 -40.42 0.97
C SER A 335 -20.14 -41.19 1.57
N GLY A 336 -19.34 -40.58 2.44
CA GLY A 336 -18.24 -41.24 3.15
C GLY A 336 -18.66 -42.07 4.37
N SER A 337 -19.91 -41.98 4.83
CA SER A 337 -20.41 -42.67 6.04
C SER A 337 -21.23 -43.94 5.76
N THR A 338 -21.34 -44.38 4.50
CA THR A 338 -22.06 -45.60 4.11
C THR A 338 -21.12 -46.67 3.54
N GLY A 339 -20.23 -47.20 4.39
CA GLY A 339 -19.58 -48.49 4.15
C GLY A 339 -20.48 -49.63 4.66
N PRO A 340 -20.70 -50.73 3.92
CA PRO A 340 -21.55 -51.82 4.36
C PRO A 340 -20.91 -52.54 5.55
N ALA A 341 -21.71 -52.78 6.59
CA ALA A 341 -21.33 -53.60 7.72
C ALA A 341 -21.01 -55.03 7.27
N SER A 342 -19.73 -55.40 7.27
CA SER A 342 -19.29 -56.80 7.20
C SER A 342 -18.77 -57.22 8.57
N THR A 343 -19.50 -58.15 9.18
CA THR A 343 -19.15 -58.93 10.38
C THR A 343 -17.93 -59.83 10.15
N GLY A 344 -16.92 -59.77 11.03
CA GLY A 344 -15.86 -60.80 11.14
C GLY A 344 -14.63 -60.33 11.96
N PRO A 345 -13.92 -61.21 12.73
CA PRO A 345 -13.40 -60.84 14.05
C PRO A 345 -11.87 -60.62 14.17
N ALA A 346 -11.50 -59.88 15.22
CA ALA A 346 -10.27 -59.88 16.02
C ALA A 346 -8.88 -59.93 15.33
N GLY A 347 -8.09 -58.87 15.48
CA GLY A 347 -6.64 -58.88 15.21
C GLY A 347 -5.92 -57.53 15.43
N GLN A 348 -5.27 -57.40 16.59
CA GLN A 348 -4.13 -56.54 17.00
C GLN A 348 -3.77 -55.23 16.25
N ALA A 349 -3.88 -54.14 17.02
CA ALA A 349 -2.89 -53.09 17.32
C ALA A 349 -1.86 -52.64 16.27
N GLY A 350 -1.95 -51.36 15.89
CA GLY A 350 -0.88 -50.58 15.26
C GLY A 350 -1.16 -49.08 15.37
N ALA A 351 -0.46 -48.39 16.26
CA ALA A 351 -0.64 -46.98 16.61
C ALA A 351 -0.30 -46.01 15.46
N ARG A 352 -1.15 -45.00 15.28
CA ARG A 352 -0.84 -43.73 14.59
C ARG A 352 -1.41 -42.56 15.40
N PRO A 353 -0.73 -41.39 15.39
CA PRO A 353 -0.90 -40.37 16.41
C PRO A 353 -2.15 -39.51 16.20
N SER A 354 -2.70 -39.04 17.31
CA SER A 354 -3.85 -38.18 17.45
C SER A 354 -3.74 -36.89 16.63
N GLY A 355 -4.50 -36.82 15.53
CA GLY A 355 -4.98 -35.58 14.95
C GLY A 355 -6.36 -35.28 15.53
N ALA A 356 -6.51 -34.11 16.16
CA ALA A 356 -7.75 -33.67 16.79
C ALA A 356 -8.96 -33.89 15.86
N ALA A 357 -9.93 -34.65 16.33
CA ALA A 357 -11.20 -34.87 15.67
C ALA A 357 -11.88 -33.50 15.44
N VAL A 358 -11.93 -33.08 14.19
CA VAL A 358 -12.72 -31.92 13.78
C VAL A 358 -14.17 -32.27 14.09
N ALA A 359 -14.76 -31.59 15.08
CA ALA A 359 -16.15 -31.79 15.46
C ALA A 359 -17.05 -31.60 14.22
N SER A 360 -17.72 -32.67 13.83
CA SER A 360 -18.56 -32.72 12.65
C SER A 360 -19.74 -31.76 12.79
N PHE A 361 -19.78 -30.72 11.95
CA PHE A 361 -20.95 -29.86 11.75
C PHE A 361 -22.10 -30.56 11.01
N ALA A 362 -21.89 -31.81 10.56
CA ALA A 362 -22.93 -32.60 9.93
C ALA A 362 -23.82 -33.26 11.01
N THR A 363 -24.65 -32.48 11.70
CA THR A 363 -25.91 -33.03 12.21
C THR A 363 -26.82 -33.24 11.01
N GLY A 364 -26.70 -34.43 10.42
CA GLY A 364 -27.70 -34.99 9.53
C GLY A 364 -29.01 -35.17 10.31
N THR A 365 -29.88 -34.18 10.21
CA THR A 365 -31.31 -34.38 10.28
C THR A 365 -31.91 -33.45 9.25
N HIS A 366 -32.45 -34.03 8.17
CA HIS A 366 -33.59 -33.41 7.50
C HIS A 366 -34.69 -33.30 8.56
N ALA A 367 -34.65 -32.23 9.35
CA ALA A 367 -35.68 -31.97 10.34
C ALA A 367 -36.91 -31.54 9.54
N THR A 368 -37.89 -32.44 9.47
CA THR A 368 -39.31 -32.11 9.22
C THR A 368 -39.84 -31.31 10.42
N GLY A 369 -39.18 -30.20 10.72
CA GLY A 369 -39.49 -29.28 11.81
C GLY A 369 -40.17 -28.04 11.26
N THR A 370 -40.99 -27.41 12.08
CA THR A 370 -41.58 -26.11 11.75
C THR A 370 -40.46 -25.08 11.59
N PRO A 371 -40.29 -24.46 10.39
CA PRO A 371 -39.25 -23.47 10.16
C PRO A 371 -39.51 -22.23 10.99
N LEU A 372 -38.53 -21.79 11.77
CA LEU A 372 -38.66 -20.57 12.57
C LEU A 372 -38.37 -19.31 11.77
N PRO A 373 -39.11 -18.21 12.04
CA PRO A 373 -38.76 -16.92 11.48
C PRO A 373 -37.43 -16.43 12.09
N THR A 374 -36.60 -15.80 11.26
CA THR A 374 -35.27 -15.29 11.66
C THR A 374 -35.33 -14.30 12.83
N HIS A 375 -36.45 -13.59 13.02
CA HIS A 375 -36.65 -12.72 14.19
C HIS A 375 -36.57 -13.48 15.54
N ASP A 376 -37.09 -14.71 15.61
CA ASP A 376 -37.08 -15.50 16.84
C ASP A 376 -35.69 -16.12 17.11
N VAL A 377 -34.95 -16.37 16.03
CA VAL A 377 -33.52 -16.71 16.09
C VAL A 377 -32.74 -15.54 16.68
N LEU A 378 -32.95 -14.32 16.18
CA LEU A 378 -32.28 -13.11 16.67
C LEU A 378 -32.63 -12.78 18.12
N SER A 379 -33.89 -12.97 18.55
CA SER A 379 -34.29 -12.71 19.94
C SER A 379 -33.62 -13.68 20.93
N SER A 380 -33.51 -14.97 20.57
CA SER A 380 -32.79 -15.97 21.37
C SER A 380 -31.28 -15.72 21.42
N LEU A 381 -30.67 -15.28 20.31
CA LEU A 381 -29.26 -14.84 20.31
C LEU A 381 -29.04 -13.62 21.20
N ARG A 382 -29.99 -12.69 21.27
CA ARG A 382 -29.90 -11.51 22.14
C ARG A 382 -29.93 -11.89 23.62
N SER A 383 -30.74 -12.88 24.02
CA SER A 383 -30.67 -13.41 25.39
C SER A 383 -29.35 -14.13 25.69
N LEU A 384 -28.76 -14.81 24.70
CA LEU A 384 -27.44 -15.46 24.85
C LEU A 384 -26.28 -14.47 24.87
N GLN A 385 -26.45 -13.28 24.32
CA GLN A 385 -25.47 -12.18 24.37
C GLN A 385 -25.37 -11.60 25.78
N ALA A 386 -26.50 -11.51 26.51
CA ALA A 386 -26.54 -11.05 27.89
C ALA A 386 -26.04 -12.10 28.90
N ALA A 387 -25.96 -13.37 28.51
CA ALA A 387 -25.44 -14.44 29.35
C ALA A 387 -23.90 -14.32 29.47
N PRO A 388 -23.33 -14.37 30.68
CA PRO A 388 -21.89 -14.31 30.85
C PRO A 388 -21.23 -15.52 30.19
N VAL A 389 -20.25 -15.27 29.32
CA VAL A 389 -19.38 -16.32 28.79
C VAL A 389 -18.44 -16.73 29.92
N ALA A 390 -18.76 -17.84 30.60
CA ALA A 390 -17.89 -18.39 31.64
C ALA A 390 -16.57 -18.84 31.01
N ALA A 391 -15.49 -18.13 31.34
CA ALA A 391 -14.12 -18.50 30.99
C ALA A 391 -13.48 -19.11 32.25
N GLU A 392 -13.75 -20.39 32.51
CA GLU A 392 -13.00 -21.13 33.53
C GLU A 392 -11.67 -21.64 32.95
N PRO A 393 -10.54 -21.48 33.65
CA PRO A 393 -9.25 -22.01 33.20
C PRO A 393 -9.33 -23.53 33.01
N GLY A 394 -9.09 -24.00 31.78
CA GLY A 394 -9.03 -25.44 31.45
C GLY A 394 -10.29 -26.05 30.81
N GLN A 395 -11.38 -25.29 30.66
CA GLN A 395 -12.52 -25.73 29.85
C GLN A 395 -12.34 -25.40 28.36
N PRO A 396 -12.88 -26.23 27.43
CA PRO A 396 -12.84 -25.93 26.01
C PRO A 396 -13.59 -24.63 25.71
N ARG A 397 -12.99 -23.77 24.89
CA ARG A 397 -13.57 -22.47 24.50
C ARG A 397 -14.86 -22.68 23.72
N ARG A 398 -15.86 -21.81 23.96
CA ARG A 398 -17.15 -21.83 23.26
C ARG A 398 -16.93 -21.69 21.75
N THR A 399 -17.52 -22.60 20.99
CA THR A 399 -17.49 -22.57 19.52
C THR A 399 -18.80 -22.00 18.96
N MET A 400 -18.80 -21.63 17.66
CA MET A 400 -20.02 -21.21 16.96
C MET A 400 -21.10 -22.31 16.96
N LEU A 401 -20.70 -23.58 16.98
CA LEU A 401 -21.61 -24.72 17.08
C LEU A 401 -22.28 -24.80 18.47
N ASP A 402 -21.56 -24.43 19.53
CA ASP A 402 -22.13 -24.34 20.88
C ASP A 402 -23.11 -23.16 21.00
N VAL A 403 -22.81 -22.03 20.33
CA VAL A 403 -23.76 -20.91 20.18
C VAL A 403 -25.05 -21.39 19.51
N GLN A 404 -24.94 -22.08 18.38
CA GLN A 404 -26.09 -22.60 17.64
C GLN A 404 -26.91 -23.60 18.46
N LYS A 405 -26.25 -24.54 19.18
CA LYS A 405 -26.91 -25.52 20.05
C LYS A 405 -27.65 -24.86 21.22
N ALA A 406 -27.01 -23.92 21.90
CA ALA A 406 -27.61 -23.21 23.03
C ALA A 406 -28.84 -22.41 22.57
N MET A 407 -28.73 -21.74 21.41
CA MET A 407 -29.82 -21.00 20.79
C MET A 407 -30.98 -21.94 20.41
N LEU A 408 -30.70 -23.07 19.76
CA LEU A 408 -31.73 -24.05 19.39
C LEU A 408 -32.43 -24.65 20.61
N ALA A 409 -31.70 -24.89 21.70
CA ALA A 409 -32.28 -25.39 22.95
C ALA A 409 -33.28 -24.38 23.53
N GLN A 410 -32.91 -23.11 23.60
CA GLN A 410 -33.78 -22.05 24.11
C GLN A 410 -35.02 -21.84 23.22
N VAL A 411 -34.85 -21.89 21.90
CA VAL A 411 -35.94 -21.77 20.94
C VAL A 411 -36.90 -22.96 21.02
N ARG A 412 -36.39 -24.19 21.19
CA ARG A 412 -37.20 -25.41 21.34
C ARG A 412 -38.00 -25.45 22.64
N GLU A 413 -37.48 -24.84 23.70
CA GLU A 413 -38.21 -24.67 24.95
C GLU A 413 -39.45 -23.77 24.77
N GLN A 414 -39.36 -22.75 23.90
CA GLN A 414 -40.44 -21.79 23.66
C GLN A 414 -41.41 -22.22 22.54
N HIS A 415 -40.92 -22.84 21.46
CA HIS A 415 -41.68 -23.15 20.25
C HIS A 415 -41.90 -24.66 20.03
N GLY A 416 -41.44 -25.50 20.96
CA GLY A 416 -41.59 -26.95 20.92
C GLY A 416 -40.39 -27.71 20.34
N PRO A 417 -40.30 -29.03 20.57
CA PRO A 417 -39.11 -29.84 20.25
C PRO A 417 -38.83 -29.99 18.75
N GLN A 418 -39.81 -29.68 17.89
CA GLN A 418 -39.67 -29.72 16.42
C GLN A 418 -39.15 -28.41 15.81
N ALA A 419 -38.88 -27.39 16.63
CA ALA A 419 -38.28 -26.14 16.17
C ALA A 419 -36.91 -26.38 15.49
N ALA A 420 -36.79 -25.89 14.24
CA ALA A 420 -35.60 -25.98 13.43
C ALA A 420 -35.31 -24.64 12.72
N LEU A 421 -34.02 -24.38 12.47
CA LEU A 421 -33.58 -23.23 11.69
C LEU A 421 -34.00 -23.36 10.23
N VAL A 422 -34.29 -22.22 9.61
CA VAL A 422 -34.37 -22.14 8.14
C VAL A 422 -33.01 -22.49 7.56
N GLN A 423 -32.99 -23.17 6.42
CA GLN A 423 -31.76 -23.64 5.79
C GLN A 423 -30.75 -22.50 5.56
N GLN A 424 -31.23 -21.32 5.18
CA GLN A 424 -30.39 -20.13 4.98
C GLN A 424 -29.68 -19.71 6.29
N ASP A 425 -30.39 -19.70 7.42
CA ASP A 425 -29.82 -19.32 8.71
C ASP A 425 -28.84 -20.40 9.21
N ALA A 426 -29.14 -21.68 8.96
CA ALA A 426 -28.23 -22.78 9.26
C ALA A 426 -26.91 -22.69 8.45
N ASP A 427 -26.99 -22.31 7.17
CA ASP A 427 -25.82 -22.10 6.31
C ASP A 427 -24.93 -20.96 6.85
N THR A 428 -25.51 -19.87 7.33
CA THR A 428 -24.78 -18.75 7.96
C THR A 428 -23.97 -19.21 9.18
N PHE A 429 -24.55 -20.01 10.07
CA PHE A 429 -23.82 -20.58 11.22
C PHE A 429 -22.70 -21.54 10.79
N GLU A 430 -22.91 -22.35 9.75
CA GLU A 430 -21.88 -23.26 9.22
C GLU A 430 -20.68 -22.47 8.65
N LEU A 431 -20.94 -21.41 7.87
CA LEU A 431 -19.89 -20.54 7.31
C LEU A 431 -19.12 -19.79 8.40
N LEU A 432 -19.82 -19.26 9.41
CA LEU A 432 -19.18 -18.62 10.55
C LEU A 432 -18.33 -19.61 11.35
N GLY A 433 -18.81 -20.84 11.56
CA GLY A 433 -18.04 -21.89 12.21
C GLY A 433 -16.74 -22.21 11.46
N LEU A 434 -16.78 -22.32 10.14
CA LEU A 434 -15.60 -22.50 9.31
C LEU A 434 -14.63 -21.31 9.41
N LEU A 435 -15.17 -20.08 9.36
CA LEU A 435 -14.37 -18.87 9.46
C LEU A 435 -13.63 -18.79 10.81
N TYR A 436 -14.33 -18.98 11.92
CA TYR A 436 -13.73 -18.95 13.26
C TYR A 436 -12.66 -20.04 13.46
N ASN A 437 -12.83 -21.21 12.86
CA ASN A 437 -11.81 -22.27 12.91
C ASN A 437 -10.52 -21.87 12.17
N GLU A 438 -10.62 -21.19 11.03
CA GLU A 438 -9.44 -20.68 10.32
C GLU A 438 -8.80 -19.50 11.05
N ILE A 439 -9.61 -18.63 11.68
CA ILE A 439 -9.08 -17.53 12.53
C ILE A 439 -8.27 -18.09 13.71
N GLU A 440 -8.77 -19.13 14.38
CA GLU A 440 -8.08 -19.76 15.52
C GLU A 440 -6.72 -20.35 15.13
N ARG A 441 -6.52 -20.76 13.87
CA ARG A 441 -5.23 -21.23 13.37
C ARG A 441 -4.22 -20.11 13.16
N GLU A 442 -4.68 -18.90 12.91
CA GLU A 442 -3.84 -17.74 12.57
C GLU A 442 -3.53 -16.83 13.78
N VAL A 443 -4.20 -17.05 14.91
CA VAL A 443 -4.07 -16.29 16.16
C VAL A 443 -3.28 -17.13 17.19
N GLN A 444 -2.41 -16.49 17.97
CA GLN A 444 -1.67 -17.14 19.06
C GLN A 444 -2.64 -17.69 20.11
N ARG A 445 -2.44 -18.94 20.54
CA ARG A 445 -3.36 -19.66 21.45
C ARG A 445 -3.56 -18.97 22.80
N ASP A 446 -2.50 -18.35 23.31
CA ASP A 446 -2.45 -17.71 24.63
C ASP A 446 -2.66 -16.18 24.54
N ALA A 447 -2.95 -15.64 23.35
CA ALA A 447 -3.15 -14.21 23.19
C ALA A 447 -4.48 -13.75 23.85
N PRO A 448 -4.49 -12.60 24.55
CA PRO A 448 -5.71 -12.05 25.17
C PRO A 448 -6.78 -11.69 24.14
N ALA A 449 -6.41 -11.54 22.86
CA ALA A 449 -7.34 -11.33 21.76
C ALA A 449 -8.31 -12.52 21.56
N VAL A 450 -7.95 -13.75 21.95
CA VAL A 450 -8.81 -14.92 21.75
C VAL A 450 -10.10 -14.82 22.57
N ASP A 451 -10.01 -14.36 23.81
CA ASP A 451 -11.19 -14.19 24.67
C ASP A 451 -12.15 -13.13 24.10
N LEU A 452 -11.59 -12.08 23.46
CA LEU A 452 -12.37 -11.08 22.74
C LEU A 452 -13.06 -11.66 21.50
N LEU A 453 -12.40 -12.55 20.75
CA LEU A 453 -12.99 -13.24 19.60
C LEU A 453 -14.18 -14.13 20.03
N VAL A 454 -14.06 -14.83 21.16
CA VAL A 454 -15.15 -15.66 21.71
C VAL A 454 -16.34 -14.79 22.11
N ARG A 455 -16.10 -13.64 22.74
CA ARG A 455 -17.16 -12.68 23.10
C ARG A 455 -17.88 -12.10 21.88
N LEU A 456 -17.17 -11.90 20.77
CA LEU A 456 -17.73 -11.38 19.52
C LEU A 456 -18.59 -12.40 18.75
N GLN A 457 -18.55 -13.69 19.06
CA GLN A 457 -19.27 -14.73 18.30
C GLN A 457 -20.77 -14.45 18.18
N VAL A 458 -21.43 -14.04 19.27
CA VAL A 458 -22.87 -13.79 19.27
C VAL A 458 -23.22 -12.49 18.51
N PRO A 459 -22.59 -11.33 18.77
CA PRO A 459 -22.81 -10.12 17.97
C PRO A 459 -22.52 -10.31 16.48
N VAL A 460 -21.44 -11.02 16.11
CA VAL A 460 -21.10 -11.31 14.71
C VAL A 460 -22.12 -12.25 14.07
N ALA A 461 -22.61 -13.27 14.79
CA ALA A 461 -23.68 -14.13 14.30
C ALA A 461 -24.98 -13.36 14.05
N GLN A 462 -25.34 -12.44 14.95
CA GLN A 462 -26.49 -11.56 14.75
C GLN A 462 -26.29 -10.63 13.54
N ALA A 463 -25.11 -10.02 13.39
CA ALA A 463 -24.79 -9.16 12.24
C ALA A 463 -24.86 -9.93 10.91
N ALA A 464 -24.29 -11.14 10.82
CA ALA A 464 -24.32 -11.95 9.61
C ALA A 464 -25.70 -12.53 9.26
N LEU A 465 -26.58 -12.69 10.26
CA LEU A 465 -27.99 -13.07 10.04
C LEU A 465 -28.84 -11.86 9.60
N HIS A 466 -28.50 -10.65 10.05
CA HIS A 466 -29.17 -9.40 9.68
C HIS A 466 -28.75 -8.95 8.28
N ASP A 467 -27.45 -8.94 8.00
CA ASP A 467 -26.85 -8.57 6.72
C ASP A 467 -25.95 -9.70 6.18
N ARG A 468 -26.34 -10.25 5.02
CA ARG A 468 -25.60 -11.32 4.32
C ARG A 468 -24.39 -10.78 3.56
N GLU A 469 -24.32 -9.48 3.32
CA GLU A 469 -23.18 -8.85 2.69
C GLU A 469 -21.92 -8.95 3.54
N PHE A 470 -22.02 -9.33 4.83
CA PHE A 470 -20.90 -9.72 5.69
C PHE A 470 -19.91 -10.67 5.01
N PHE A 471 -20.41 -11.68 4.28
CA PHE A 471 -19.56 -12.67 3.61
C PHE A 471 -18.95 -12.17 2.30
N LEU A 472 -19.63 -11.23 1.63
CA LEU A 472 -19.28 -10.75 0.30
C LEU A 472 -18.41 -9.49 0.35
N ARG A 473 -18.63 -8.59 1.31
CA ARG A 473 -17.95 -7.30 1.46
C ARG A 473 -16.82 -7.38 2.49
N PRO A 474 -15.55 -7.22 2.07
CA PRO A 474 -14.42 -7.17 3.02
C PRO A 474 -14.49 -5.99 4.00
N GLN A 475 -15.15 -4.90 3.62
CA GLN A 475 -15.26 -3.67 4.43
C GLN A 475 -16.47 -3.64 5.39
N HIS A 476 -17.14 -4.77 5.63
CA HIS A 476 -18.29 -4.81 6.54
C HIS A 476 -17.89 -4.42 7.98
N PRO A 477 -18.65 -3.58 8.72
CA PRO A 477 -18.27 -3.09 10.05
C PRO A 477 -17.96 -4.22 11.06
N ALA A 478 -18.82 -5.24 11.16
CA ALA A 478 -18.53 -6.39 12.03
C ALA A 478 -17.26 -7.16 11.62
N ARG A 479 -16.92 -7.22 10.33
CA ARG A 479 -15.72 -7.88 9.80
C ARG A 479 -14.46 -7.07 10.05
N GLU A 480 -14.53 -5.74 9.96
CA GLU A 480 -13.44 -4.82 10.31
C GLU A 480 -13.07 -4.92 11.80
N LEU A 481 -14.07 -4.99 12.69
CA LEU A 481 -13.81 -5.17 14.13
C LEU A 481 -13.19 -6.54 14.40
N LEU A 482 -13.77 -7.60 13.81
CA LEU A 482 -13.25 -8.95 13.93
C LEU A 482 -11.79 -9.04 13.43
N ASN A 483 -11.47 -8.35 12.33
CA ASN A 483 -10.13 -8.27 11.79
C ASN A 483 -9.18 -7.50 12.72
N SER A 484 -9.62 -6.37 13.26
CA SER A 484 -8.84 -5.58 14.22
C SER A 484 -8.48 -6.38 15.49
N VAL A 485 -9.43 -7.17 16.00
CA VAL A 485 -9.20 -8.06 17.15
C VAL A 485 -8.29 -9.23 16.77
N ALA A 486 -8.54 -9.90 15.65
CA ALA A 486 -7.72 -11.03 15.22
C ALA A 486 -6.27 -10.62 14.93
N GLU A 487 -6.05 -9.48 14.26
CA GLU A 487 -4.72 -8.96 13.98
C GLU A 487 -3.94 -8.60 15.25
N SER A 488 -4.62 -8.17 16.32
CA SER A 488 -3.98 -7.87 17.61
C SER A 488 -3.40 -9.09 18.34
N GLY A 489 -3.87 -10.30 17.99
CA GLY A 489 -3.36 -11.58 18.51
C GLY A 489 -2.70 -12.44 17.44
N ALA A 490 -2.37 -11.86 16.29
CA ALA A 490 -1.85 -12.63 15.17
C ALA A 490 -0.58 -13.40 15.51
N ALA A 491 -0.45 -14.61 14.96
CA ALA A 491 0.65 -15.51 15.29
C ALA A 491 2.05 -14.95 14.99
N TRP A 492 2.14 -13.98 14.08
CA TRP A 492 3.39 -13.34 13.67
C TRP A 492 3.84 -12.15 14.53
N LEU A 493 3.07 -11.78 15.56
CA LEU A 493 3.47 -10.75 16.52
C LEU A 493 4.45 -11.34 17.54
N GLY A 494 5.55 -10.63 17.84
CA GLY A 494 6.40 -10.97 18.97
C GLY A 494 5.75 -10.63 20.31
N GLU A 495 6.25 -11.23 21.41
CA GLU A 495 5.80 -10.95 22.78
C GLU A 495 5.87 -9.45 23.15
N ASP A 496 6.87 -8.72 22.62
CA ASP A 496 7.07 -7.28 22.83
C ASP A 496 6.26 -6.38 21.85
N ASP A 497 5.63 -6.98 20.83
CA ASP A 497 4.88 -6.24 19.80
C ASP A 497 3.44 -5.96 20.22
N ALA A 498 2.92 -6.67 21.22
CA ALA A 498 1.60 -6.43 21.77
C ALA A 498 1.54 -5.07 22.47
N ASP A 499 0.56 -4.23 22.10
CA ASP A 499 0.33 -2.94 22.74
C ASP A 499 -0.78 -3.05 23.80
N PRO A 500 -0.47 -2.89 25.10
CA PRO A 500 -1.47 -2.95 26.16
C PRO A 500 -2.58 -1.91 26.01
N GLN A 501 -2.27 -0.72 25.45
CA GLN A 501 -3.25 0.34 25.25
C GLN A 501 -4.24 -0.01 24.14
N LEU A 502 -3.75 -0.60 23.04
CA LEU A 502 -4.61 -1.12 21.98
C LEU A 502 -5.52 -2.23 22.53
N LEU A 503 -4.97 -3.17 23.29
CA LEU A 503 -5.75 -4.25 23.89
C LEU A 503 -6.85 -3.69 24.80
N GLN A 504 -6.56 -2.71 25.65
CA GLN A 504 -7.59 -2.09 26.49
C GLN A 504 -8.70 -1.43 25.66
N LYS A 505 -8.35 -0.73 24.57
CA LYS A 505 -9.34 -0.15 23.65
C LYS A 505 -10.17 -1.21 22.95
N LEU A 506 -9.56 -2.33 22.53
CA LEU A 506 -10.28 -3.47 21.95
C LEU A 506 -11.22 -4.12 22.96
N HIS A 507 -10.83 -4.24 24.23
CA HIS A 507 -11.72 -4.70 25.30
C HIS A 507 -12.94 -3.79 25.47
N HIS A 508 -12.73 -2.47 25.52
CA HIS A 508 -13.84 -1.51 25.60
C HIS A 508 -14.74 -1.56 24.36
N ALA A 509 -14.15 -1.62 23.17
CA ALA A 509 -14.83 -1.79 21.89
C ALA A 509 -15.75 -3.02 21.88
N VAL A 510 -15.19 -4.20 22.21
CA VAL A 510 -15.94 -5.46 22.23
C VAL A 510 -17.02 -5.44 23.30
N ASN A 511 -16.74 -4.95 24.51
CA ASN A 511 -17.76 -4.86 25.57
C ASN A 511 -18.92 -3.95 25.18
N ARG A 512 -18.64 -2.83 24.50
CA ARG A 512 -19.67 -1.92 23.97
C ARG A 512 -20.53 -2.60 22.92
N VAL A 513 -19.93 -3.31 21.97
CA VAL A 513 -20.69 -4.11 20.98
C VAL A 513 -21.52 -5.20 21.67
N VAL A 514 -20.95 -5.93 22.63
CA VAL A 514 -21.69 -6.99 23.34
C VAL A 514 -22.85 -6.43 24.17
N THR A 515 -22.75 -5.21 24.71
CA THR A 515 -23.82 -4.64 25.56
C THR A 515 -24.87 -3.89 24.75
N ASP A 516 -24.45 -3.11 23.75
CA ASP A 516 -25.30 -2.11 23.09
C ASP A 516 -25.82 -2.57 21.72
N TYR A 517 -25.20 -3.58 21.10
CA TYR A 517 -25.64 -4.05 19.77
C TYR A 517 -26.96 -4.82 19.88
N ASN A 518 -27.97 -4.33 19.18
CA ASN A 518 -29.32 -4.87 19.11
C ASN A 518 -29.79 -5.13 17.67
N GLY A 519 -28.93 -4.94 16.67
CA GLY A 519 -29.26 -4.93 15.24
C GLY A 519 -28.88 -3.64 14.51
N ASP A 520 -28.50 -2.58 15.23
CA ASP A 520 -27.99 -1.34 14.62
C ASP A 520 -26.49 -1.42 14.30
N ASP A 521 -26.15 -1.35 13.00
CA ASP A 521 -24.77 -1.35 12.52
C ASP A 521 -23.96 -0.12 12.94
N GLU A 522 -24.63 0.99 13.33
CA GLU A 522 -24.00 2.21 13.82
C GLU A 522 -23.09 1.96 15.04
N VAL A 523 -23.43 0.97 15.88
CA VAL A 523 -22.62 0.58 17.05
C VAL A 523 -21.26 0.03 16.58
N PHE A 524 -21.25 -0.84 15.57
CA PHE A 524 -20.01 -1.37 14.99
C PHE A 524 -19.21 -0.28 14.28
N GLU A 525 -19.86 0.61 13.52
CA GLU A 525 -19.18 1.72 12.83
C GLU A 525 -18.49 2.67 13.82
N SER A 526 -19.19 3.08 14.89
CA SER A 526 -18.63 3.96 15.92
C SER A 526 -17.42 3.32 16.59
N VAL A 527 -17.54 2.05 16.99
CA VAL A 527 -16.45 1.33 17.65
C VAL A 527 -15.25 1.12 16.73
N ASN A 528 -15.48 0.79 15.45
CA ASN A 528 -14.42 0.69 14.46
C ASN A 528 -13.66 2.00 14.29
N ASN A 529 -14.38 3.13 14.19
CA ASN A 529 -13.76 4.45 14.06
C ASN A 529 -12.83 4.75 15.24
N ASP A 530 -13.21 4.41 16.47
CA ASP A 530 -12.39 4.61 17.67
C ASP A 530 -11.11 3.77 17.66
N VAL A 531 -11.25 2.48 17.32
CA VAL A 531 -10.12 1.54 17.19
C VAL A 531 -9.16 1.99 16.08
N GLN A 532 -9.72 2.49 14.98
CA GLN A 532 -8.96 2.83 13.77
C GLN A 532 -8.27 4.18 13.89
N ALA A 533 -8.84 5.11 14.66
CA ALA A 533 -8.13 6.30 15.11
C ALA A 533 -6.87 5.94 15.91
N HIS A 534 -6.93 4.91 16.76
CA HIS A 534 -5.76 4.43 17.51
C HIS A 534 -4.70 3.80 16.60
N PHE A 535 -5.09 2.95 15.65
CA PHE A 535 -4.15 2.39 14.67
C PHE A 535 -3.46 3.48 13.85
N ARG A 536 -4.19 4.51 13.40
CA ARG A 536 -3.62 5.66 12.69
C ARG A 536 -2.60 6.41 13.55
N ALA A 537 -2.87 6.61 14.84
CA ALA A 537 -1.93 7.26 15.76
C ALA A 537 -0.67 6.41 15.99
N MET A 538 -0.82 5.10 16.13
CA MET A 538 0.28 4.16 16.30
C MET A 538 1.17 4.07 15.05
N ALA A 539 0.57 4.03 13.85
CA ALA A 539 1.31 4.02 12.60
C ALA A 539 2.18 5.29 12.43
N ARG A 540 1.62 6.48 12.73
CA ARG A 540 2.38 7.74 12.71
C ARG A 540 3.54 7.72 13.70
N LYS A 541 3.31 7.19 14.91
CA LYS A 541 4.36 7.07 15.93
C LYS A 541 5.48 6.13 15.46
N ALA A 542 5.12 4.99 14.88
CA ALA A 542 6.05 4.02 14.33
C ALA A 542 6.90 4.59 13.18
N GLU A 543 6.29 5.37 12.28
CA GLU A 543 7.01 6.04 11.19
C GLU A 543 8.04 7.04 11.71
N VAL A 544 7.68 7.82 12.74
CA VAL A 544 8.60 8.78 13.36
C VAL A 544 9.76 8.08 14.07
N THR A 545 9.50 6.99 14.80
CA THR A 545 10.58 6.23 15.45
C THR A 545 11.46 5.52 14.44
N GLU A 546 10.87 4.94 13.38
CA GLU A 546 11.61 4.32 12.28
C GLU A 546 12.53 5.34 11.61
N ARG A 547 12.04 6.53 11.27
CA ARG A 547 12.85 7.59 10.66
C ARG A 547 14.03 7.98 11.54
N ARG A 548 13.82 8.12 12.85
CA ARG A 548 14.90 8.42 13.81
C ARG A 548 15.96 7.32 13.82
N HIS A 549 15.55 6.05 13.78
CA HIS A 549 16.49 4.93 13.73
C HIS A 549 17.25 4.86 12.40
N VAL A 550 16.59 5.12 11.27
CA VAL A 550 17.22 5.18 9.95
C VAL A 550 18.24 6.33 9.86
N GLU A 551 17.91 7.51 10.36
CA GLU A 551 18.84 8.66 10.38
C GLU A 551 20.06 8.37 11.27
N ALA A 552 19.86 7.74 12.43
CA ALA A 552 20.95 7.30 13.29
C ALA A 552 21.83 6.23 12.63
N ALA A 553 21.24 5.24 11.94
CA ALA A 553 21.96 4.19 11.23
C ALA A 553 22.78 4.75 10.05
N ARG A 554 22.19 5.66 9.25
CA ARG A 554 22.91 6.37 8.18
C ARG A 554 24.06 7.23 8.71
N GLY A 555 23.89 7.86 9.87
CA GLY A 555 24.96 8.62 10.52
C GLY A 555 26.13 7.72 10.93
N LYS A 556 25.83 6.56 11.52
CA LYS A 556 26.82 5.55 11.89
C LYS A 556 27.57 5.01 10.66
N ASP A 557 26.83 4.67 9.60
CA ASP A 557 27.39 4.15 8.35
C ASP A 557 28.29 5.16 7.64
N ARG A 558 27.87 6.44 7.56
CA ARG A 558 28.73 7.51 7.03
C ARG A 558 30.03 7.65 7.81
N LEU A 559 29.96 7.53 9.14
CA LEU A 559 31.15 7.57 9.99
C LEU A 559 32.07 6.37 9.73
N GLU A 560 31.51 5.18 9.55
CA GLU A 560 32.28 3.97 9.27
C GLU A 560 32.95 4.01 7.88
N ILE A 561 32.21 4.43 6.85
CA ILE A 561 32.75 4.66 5.51
C ILE A 561 33.88 5.70 5.56
N ALA A 562 33.70 6.78 6.34
CA ALA A 562 34.73 7.78 6.50
C ALA A 562 36.00 7.22 7.17
N LYS A 563 35.82 6.38 8.21
CA LYS A 563 36.94 5.67 8.88
C LYS A 563 37.69 4.74 7.95
N GLN A 564 36.97 3.92 7.20
CA GLN A 564 37.58 3.00 6.23
C GLN A 564 38.38 3.80 5.20
N ARG A 565 37.84 4.91 4.70
CA ARG A 565 38.52 5.74 3.72
C ARG A 565 39.75 6.47 4.28
N ALA A 566 39.67 6.99 5.50
CA ALA A 566 40.81 7.58 6.18
C ALA A 566 41.94 6.54 6.37
N ALA A 567 41.60 5.32 6.77
CA ALA A 567 42.56 4.22 6.91
C ALA A 567 43.20 3.84 5.55
N GLU A 568 42.40 3.67 4.49
CA GLU A 568 42.91 3.42 3.13
C GLU A 568 43.86 4.52 2.64
N THR A 569 43.54 5.77 2.94
CA THR A 569 44.35 6.93 2.55
C THR A 569 45.70 6.92 3.27
N ILE A 570 45.68 6.62 4.58
CA ILE A 570 46.91 6.48 5.38
C ILE A 570 47.73 5.28 4.87
N ASP A 571 47.11 4.12 4.64
CA ASP A 571 47.79 2.93 4.13
C ASP A 571 48.42 3.16 2.74
N THR A 572 47.75 3.94 1.88
CA THR A 572 48.27 4.34 0.57
C THR A 572 49.46 5.30 0.71
N ALA A 573 49.40 6.25 1.66
CA ALA A 573 50.51 7.17 1.93
C ALA A 573 51.72 6.45 2.56
N LEU A 574 51.47 5.38 3.31
CA LEU A 574 52.51 4.51 3.89
C LEU A 574 53.07 3.49 2.89
N HIS A 575 52.41 3.28 1.74
CA HIS A 575 52.85 2.31 0.73
C HIS A 575 54.20 2.74 0.12
N GLY A 576 55.27 2.02 0.46
CA GLY A 576 56.64 2.31 0.02
C GLY A 576 57.47 3.17 0.98
N GLN A 577 56.93 3.53 2.15
CA GLN A 577 57.63 4.28 3.20
C GLN A 577 57.56 3.53 4.53
N VAL A 578 58.64 3.55 5.31
CA VAL A 578 58.74 2.78 6.56
C VAL A 578 58.92 3.71 7.77
N PRO A 579 57.91 4.52 8.13
CA PRO A 579 58.01 5.35 9.32
C PRO A 579 58.03 4.48 10.59
N PRO A 580 58.59 4.98 11.71
CA PRO A 580 58.61 4.26 12.98
C PRO A 580 57.22 3.80 13.45
N LYS A 581 57.13 2.64 14.11
CA LYS A 581 55.86 2.06 14.62
C LYS A 581 55.01 3.03 15.46
N PHE A 582 55.67 3.94 16.18
CA PHE A 582 55.00 4.95 16.99
C PHE A 582 54.32 6.02 16.12
N VAL A 583 54.97 6.49 15.05
CA VAL A 583 54.39 7.43 14.08
C VAL A 583 53.22 6.79 13.35
N GLN A 584 53.35 5.51 12.97
CA GLN A 584 52.23 4.74 12.39
C GLN A 584 51.02 4.69 13.34
N ALA A 585 51.25 4.55 14.66
CA ALA A 585 50.18 4.57 15.64
C ALA A 585 49.52 5.95 15.77
N LEU A 586 50.29 7.04 15.68
CA LEU A 586 49.75 8.41 15.68
C LEU A 586 48.93 8.70 14.42
N LEU A 587 49.41 8.26 13.26
CA LEU A 587 48.68 8.39 11.99
C LEU A 587 47.36 7.62 12.03
N ASN A 588 47.39 6.35 12.44
CA ASN A 588 46.20 5.49 12.50
C ASN A 588 45.22 5.82 13.64
N GLN A 589 45.58 6.73 14.55
CA GLN A 589 44.72 7.13 15.66
C GLN A 589 44.33 8.61 15.55
N ALA A 590 45.27 9.51 15.82
CA ALA A 590 44.98 10.94 15.90
C ALA A 590 44.76 11.57 14.52
N TRP A 591 45.59 11.22 13.54
CA TRP A 591 45.46 11.76 12.19
C TRP A 591 44.27 11.16 11.43
N ALA A 592 43.94 9.88 11.69
CA ALA A 592 42.74 9.25 11.17
C ALA A 592 41.47 10.00 11.63
N ASP A 593 41.40 10.45 12.88
CA ASP A 593 40.26 11.25 13.37
C ASP A 593 40.14 12.61 12.64
N VAL A 594 41.27 13.24 12.26
CA VAL A 594 41.30 14.46 11.42
C VAL A 594 40.74 14.20 10.03
N LEU A 595 41.22 13.14 9.37
CA LEU A 595 40.74 12.76 8.04
C LEU A 595 39.24 12.43 8.07
N THR A 596 38.79 11.62 9.03
CA THR A 596 37.38 11.22 9.13
C THR A 596 36.43 12.40 9.33
N LEU A 597 36.77 13.37 10.20
CA LEU A 597 35.95 14.56 10.40
C LEU A 597 35.97 15.50 9.20
N THR A 598 37.12 15.66 8.55
CA THR A 598 37.25 16.48 7.34
C THR A 598 36.37 15.91 6.23
N GLN A 599 36.41 14.59 6.02
CA GLN A 599 35.57 13.91 5.04
C GLN A 599 34.08 14.01 5.37
N LEU A 600 33.71 13.92 6.65
CA LEU A 600 32.31 13.99 7.09
C LEU A 600 31.71 15.41 6.95
N ARG A 601 32.54 16.45 7.12
CA ARG A 601 32.12 17.86 7.05
C ARG A 601 32.15 18.44 5.64
N ASN A 602 33.24 18.24 4.91
CA ASN A 602 33.51 18.92 3.65
C ASN A 602 33.24 18.00 2.43
N GLY A 603 33.19 16.68 2.64
CA GLY A 603 33.02 15.70 1.57
C GLY A 603 34.35 15.29 0.93
N GLN A 604 34.31 14.33 0.01
CA GLN A 604 35.52 13.74 -0.60
C GLN A 604 36.08 14.57 -1.77
N ASP A 605 35.23 15.34 -2.44
CA ASP A 605 35.63 16.13 -3.61
C ASP A 605 36.12 17.54 -3.25
N SER A 606 36.12 17.85 -1.94
CA SER A 606 36.43 19.18 -1.43
C SER A 606 37.93 19.49 -1.54
N GLU A 607 38.25 20.77 -1.69
CA GLU A 607 39.64 21.24 -1.70
C GLU A 607 40.31 20.94 -0.36
N GLU A 608 39.57 21.08 0.76
CA GLU A 608 40.10 20.80 2.09
C GLU A 608 40.46 19.31 2.26
N TRP A 609 39.69 18.38 1.69
CA TRP A 609 40.05 16.95 1.71
C TRP A 609 41.33 16.70 0.93
N ARG A 610 41.50 17.29 -0.27
CA ARG A 610 42.73 17.16 -1.06
C ARG A 610 43.95 17.71 -0.32
N GLU A 611 43.81 18.85 0.33
CA GLU A 611 44.86 19.44 1.16
C GLU A 611 45.26 18.51 2.31
N GLN A 612 44.30 17.89 3.01
CA GLN A 612 44.61 16.95 4.09
C GLN A 612 45.25 15.66 3.57
N VAL A 613 44.86 15.16 2.39
CA VAL A 613 45.53 14.01 1.74
C VAL A 613 46.98 14.34 1.37
N GLU A 614 47.23 15.52 0.78
CA GLU A 614 48.58 15.97 0.45
C GLU A 614 49.43 16.14 1.72
N LEU A 615 48.86 16.72 2.78
CA LEU A 615 49.51 16.86 4.07
C LEU A 615 49.86 15.49 4.67
N THR A 616 48.98 14.49 4.54
CA THR A 616 49.25 13.10 4.95
C THR A 616 50.45 12.50 4.22
N GLN A 617 50.57 12.72 2.91
CA GLN A 617 51.72 12.26 2.13
C GLN A 617 53.02 12.98 2.50
N ARG A 618 52.95 14.28 2.80
CA ARG A 618 54.10 15.07 3.28
C ARG A 618 54.58 14.59 4.66
N ILE A 619 53.66 14.31 5.59
CA ILE A 619 53.94 13.72 6.91
C ILE A 619 54.65 12.37 6.77
N ALA A 620 54.13 11.49 5.90
CA ALA A 620 54.76 10.19 5.65
C ALA A 620 56.20 10.38 5.15
N LYS A 621 56.40 11.26 4.15
CA LYS A 621 57.74 11.53 3.57
C LYS A 621 58.72 12.04 4.62
N ALA A 622 58.32 13.04 5.41
CA ALA A 622 59.16 13.66 6.44
C ALA A 622 59.58 12.66 7.54
N THR A 623 58.71 11.69 7.87
CA THR A 623 58.97 10.72 8.94
C THR A 623 59.64 9.42 8.47
N SER A 624 59.82 9.23 7.16
CA SER A 624 60.38 8.01 6.56
C SER A 624 61.91 7.99 6.38
N GLY A 625 62.61 9.06 6.76
CA GLY A 625 64.09 9.11 6.79
C GLY A 625 64.79 9.26 5.42
N ALA A 626 64.07 9.57 4.34
CA ALA A 626 64.64 9.74 2.99
C ALA A 626 65.35 11.10 2.75
N SER A 627 65.90 11.72 3.80
CA SER A 627 66.56 13.03 3.74
C SER A 627 68.09 12.91 3.58
N GLU A 628 68.57 12.14 2.60
CA GLU A 628 70.00 12.13 2.21
C GLU A 628 70.26 12.33 0.71
N ALA A 629 69.25 12.62 -0.12
CA ALA A 629 69.48 12.98 -1.52
C ALA A 629 69.33 14.49 -1.75
N GLU A 630 70.48 15.16 -1.72
CA GLU A 630 70.85 16.47 -2.29
C GLU A 630 69.71 17.44 -2.68
N GLY A 631 69.57 18.49 -1.86
CA GLY A 631 69.29 19.84 -2.37
C GLY A 631 67.83 20.29 -2.42
N ALA A 632 67.14 20.37 -1.28
CA ALA A 632 66.13 21.41 -1.00
C ALA A 632 65.67 21.36 0.47
N THR A 633 66.46 22.00 1.34
CA THR A 633 66.18 22.36 2.73
C THR A 633 65.15 23.50 2.84
N LEU A 634 63.95 23.34 2.29
CA LEU A 634 62.87 24.34 2.44
C LEU A 634 61.50 23.65 2.48
N THR A 635 60.91 23.47 3.68
CA THR A 635 59.45 23.59 4.01
C THR A 635 58.97 22.94 5.33
N ASP A 636 59.83 22.52 6.27
CA ASP A 636 59.37 21.86 7.52
C ASP A 636 58.75 22.78 8.59
N GLY A 637 59.02 24.10 8.59
CA GLY A 637 58.47 25.01 9.60
C GLY A 637 56.97 25.31 9.45
N GLU A 638 56.39 25.11 8.26
CA GLU A 638 54.96 25.33 8.02
C GLU A 638 54.09 24.09 8.24
N LEU A 639 54.68 22.91 8.37
CA LEU A 639 53.95 21.65 8.53
C LEU A 639 53.37 21.51 9.94
N THR A 640 54.18 21.78 10.97
CA THR A 640 53.76 21.73 12.37
C THR A 640 52.53 22.60 12.66
N PRO A 641 52.47 23.90 12.29
CA PRO A 641 51.28 24.73 12.57
C PRO A 641 50.04 24.27 11.80
N LYS A 642 50.19 23.72 10.58
CA LYS A 642 49.07 23.18 9.78
C LYS A 642 48.49 21.91 10.43
N ILE A 643 49.34 21.01 10.94
CA ILE A 643 48.92 19.79 11.64
C ILE A 643 48.27 20.13 12.99
N GLU A 644 48.86 21.07 13.74
CA GLU A 644 48.31 21.54 15.02
C GLU A 644 46.93 22.19 14.84
N ALA A 645 46.75 23.01 13.79
CA ALA A 645 45.45 23.59 13.45
C ALA A 645 44.40 22.52 13.11
N ALA A 646 44.77 21.50 12.33
CA ALA A 646 43.86 20.42 11.95
C ALA A 646 43.45 19.54 13.16
N LEU A 647 44.39 19.21 14.04
CA LEU A 647 44.10 18.48 15.29
C LEU A 647 43.24 19.30 16.25
N SER A 648 43.48 20.60 16.34
CA SER A 648 42.67 21.51 17.16
C SER A 648 41.22 21.59 16.68
N GLN A 649 40.99 21.56 15.35
CA GLN A 649 39.64 21.55 14.77
C GLN A 649 38.83 20.26 15.08
N VAL A 650 39.52 19.15 15.36
CA VAL A 650 38.94 17.86 15.79
C VAL A 650 38.67 17.83 17.31
N GLY A 651 39.13 18.84 18.04
CA GLY A 651 38.93 18.96 19.48
C GLY A 651 40.01 18.24 20.29
N TYR A 652 41.23 18.15 19.78
CA TYR A 652 42.41 17.88 20.60
C TYR A 652 42.75 19.10 21.46
N HIS A 653 43.27 18.86 22.67
CA HIS A 653 43.79 19.96 23.48
C HIS A 653 45.02 20.59 22.79
N PRO A 654 45.23 21.91 22.90
CA PRO A 654 46.32 22.60 22.22
C PRO A 654 47.68 21.99 22.56
N ASP A 655 47.91 21.63 23.82
CA ASP A 655 49.16 21.00 24.26
C ASP A 655 49.39 19.61 23.64
N GLU A 656 48.31 18.84 23.45
CA GLU A 656 48.36 17.51 22.82
C GLU A 656 48.51 17.62 21.31
N ALA A 657 47.79 18.55 20.67
CA ALA A 657 47.88 18.85 19.25
C ALA A 657 49.31 19.29 18.88
N ALA A 658 49.93 20.17 19.68
CA ALA A 658 51.31 20.61 19.48
C ALA A 658 52.32 19.47 19.67
N ALA A 659 52.12 18.60 20.68
CA ALA A 659 52.99 17.43 20.89
C ALA A 659 52.88 16.40 19.76
N ILE A 660 51.68 16.13 19.26
CA ILE A 660 51.45 15.24 18.11
C ILE A 660 52.00 15.87 16.83
N ALA A 661 51.77 17.16 16.60
CA ALA A 661 52.22 17.87 15.41
C ALA A 661 53.75 17.89 15.28
N ARG A 662 54.49 18.13 16.38
CA ARG A 662 55.96 18.05 16.39
C ARG A 662 56.46 16.67 15.97
N ARG A 663 55.88 15.60 16.52
CA ARG A 663 56.26 14.22 16.20
C ARG A 663 55.85 13.73 14.81
N LEU A 664 54.84 14.36 14.19
CA LEU A 664 54.44 14.09 12.81
C LEU A 664 55.20 14.95 11.79
N SER A 665 55.90 16.01 12.23
CA SER A 665 56.66 16.91 11.35
C SER A 665 58.17 16.66 11.37
N SER A 666 58.74 16.06 12.42
CA SER A 666 60.15 15.68 12.47
C SER A 666 60.35 14.19 12.77
N ALA A 667 61.42 13.61 12.22
CA ALA A 667 61.84 12.24 12.50
C ALA A 667 62.67 12.10 13.81
N GLU A 668 62.95 13.22 14.49
CA GLU A 668 63.76 13.26 15.71
C GLU A 668 62.93 12.94 16.96
N ASP A 669 63.52 12.16 17.88
CA ASP A 669 62.86 11.76 19.13
C ASP A 669 62.83 12.93 20.14
N ASP A 670 61.65 13.53 20.31
CA ASP A 670 61.43 14.62 21.27
C ASP A 670 61.50 14.10 22.73
N GLU A 671 62.46 14.61 23.52
CA GLU A 671 62.72 14.24 24.93
C GLU A 671 61.64 14.76 25.90
N ALA A 672 60.84 15.76 25.50
CA ALA A 672 59.96 16.52 26.40
C ALA A 672 58.64 15.82 26.78
N THR A 673 58.24 14.74 26.09
CA THR A 673 57.05 13.93 26.43
C THR A 673 57.38 12.46 26.28
N SER A 674 57.10 11.62 27.29
CA SER A 674 57.38 10.19 27.13
C SER A 674 56.41 9.55 26.13
N ARG A 675 56.92 8.68 25.24
CA ARG A 675 56.09 7.88 24.29
C ARG A 675 54.93 7.14 25.01
N THR A 676 55.15 6.75 26.25
CA THR A 676 54.20 6.04 27.12
C THR A 676 53.05 6.94 27.60
N GLU A 677 53.32 8.20 27.97
CA GLU A 677 52.27 9.15 28.38
C GLU A 677 51.35 9.50 27.22
N LEU A 678 51.91 9.74 26.03
CA LEU A 678 51.13 10.16 24.87
C LEU A 678 50.24 9.02 24.34
N THR A 679 50.73 7.77 24.37
CA THR A 679 49.91 6.58 24.06
C THR A 679 48.86 6.29 25.12
N ALA A 680 49.13 6.55 26.40
CA ALA A 680 48.12 6.43 27.46
C ALA A 680 46.99 7.45 27.29
N ARG A 681 47.31 8.69 26.94
CA ARG A 681 46.31 9.75 26.68
C ARG A 681 45.47 9.47 25.43
N LEU A 682 46.09 8.97 24.35
CA LEU A 682 45.36 8.54 23.14
C LEU A 682 44.43 7.36 23.39
N LYS A 683 44.82 6.40 24.25
CA LYS A 683 43.96 5.28 24.65
C LYS A 683 42.85 5.69 25.62
N ALA A 684 43.07 6.72 26.44
CA ALA A 684 42.09 7.21 27.42
C ALA A 684 40.93 7.98 26.75
N ARG A 685 41.13 8.50 25.53
CA ARG A 685 40.08 9.17 24.77
C ARG A 685 39.23 8.14 24.04
N ALA A 686 37.92 8.15 24.30
CA ALA A 686 36.96 7.38 23.52
C ALA A 686 37.03 7.85 22.06
N ARG A 687 37.37 6.95 21.13
CA ARG A 687 37.52 7.31 19.72
C ARG A 687 36.20 7.81 19.15
N LEU A 688 36.29 8.62 18.10
CA LEU A 688 35.13 9.13 17.38
C LEU A 688 34.28 7.94 16.88
N GLY A 689 33.16 7.63 17.53
CA GLY A 689 32.30 6.48 17.18
C GLY A 689 32.74 5.11 17.68
N GLU A 690 33.50 5.03 18.77
CA GLU A 690 33.83 3.75 19.44
C GLU A 690 32.62 3.22 20.24
N GLN A 691 31.66 2.62 19.55
CA GLN A 691 30.71 1.71 20.19
C GLN A 691 31.25 0.31 19.94
N VAL A 692 31.87 -0.30 20.96
CA VAL A 692 32.30 -1.72 21.05
C VAL A 692 32.35 -2.41 19.69
N GLU A 693 33.45 -2.25 18.95
CA GLU A 693 33.64 -2.92 17.67
C GLU A 693 33.37 -4.41 17.87
N ALA A 694 32.28 -4.92 17.29
CA ALA A 694 32.11 -6.35 17.17
C ALA A 694 33.30 -6.86 16.34
N PRO A 695 34.00 -7.92 16.77
CA PRO A 695 35.19 -8.40 16.08
C PRO A 695 34.84 -8.64 14.61
N LYS A 696 35.64 -8.07 13.69
CA LYS A 696 35.49 -8.27 12.23
C LYS A 696 35.35 -9.77 11.96
N LYS A 697 34.12 -10.22 11.73
CA LYS A 697 33.84 -11.64 11.45
C LYS A 697 34.53 -11.97 10.13
N LYS A 698 35.33 -13.04 10.11
CA LYS A 698 35.98 -13.50 8.88
C LYS A 698 34.93 -13.66 7.79
N HIS A 699 35.17 -13.06 6.64
CA HIS A 699 34.31 -13.18 5.47
C HIS A 699 34.34 -14.64 5.01
N ILE A 700 33.30 -15.41 5.33
CA ILE A 700 33.14 -16.78 4.83
C ILE A 700 32.62 -16.66 3.40
N GLU A 701 33.26 -17.33 2.45
CA GLU A 701 32.89 -17.33 1.04
C GLU A 701 31.43 -17.78 0.84
N ARG A 702 30.69 -17.08 -0.03
CA ARG A 702 29.27 -17.31 -0.27
C ARG A 702 29.08 -18.54 -1.16
N THR A 703 28.11 -19.38 -0.83
CA THR A 703 27.65 -20.43 -1.76
C THR A 703 26.90 -19.81 -2.95
N PRO A 704 26.74 -20.49 -4.10
CA PRO A 704 26.03 -19.93 -5.25
C PRO A 704 24.57 -19.54 -4.92
N LYS A 705 23.89 -20.34 -4.09
CA LYS A 705 22.53 -20.03 -3.61
C LYS A 705 22.51 -18.79 -2.70
N GLU A 706 23.51 -18.62 -1.84
CA GLU A 706 23.65 -17.41 -1.01
C GLU A 706 23.93 -16.17 -1.86
N GLN A 707 24.70 -16.30 -2.94
CA GLN A 707 24.98 -15.19 -3.85
C GLN A 707 23.71 -14.72 -4.57
N GLU A 708 22.88 -15.64 -5.07
CA GLU A 708 21.59 -15.32 -5.67
C GLU A 708 20.66 -14.60 -4.67
N CYS A 709 20.58 -15.09 -3.43
CA CYS A 709 19.79 -14.43 -2.38
C CYS A 709 20.34 -13.04 -2.03
N HIS A 710 21.66 -12.87 -1.99
CA HIS A 710 22.30 -11.58 -1.72
C HIS A 710 22.01 -10.57 -2.83
N ASP A 711 22.11 -10.97 -4.09
CA ASP A 711 21.82 -10.10 -5.23
C ASP A 711 20.33 -9.73 -5.28
N TYR A 712 19.44 -10.68 -4.97
CA TYR A 712 18.02 -10.42 -4.80
C TYR A 712 17.74 -9.40 -3.69
N LEU A 713 18.36 -9.53 -2.52
CA LEU A 713 18.20 -8.59 -1.40
C LEU A 713 18.55 -7.14 -1.77
N ARG A 714 19.52 -6.92 -2.67
CA ARG A 714 19.89 -5.59 -3.15
C ARG A 714 18.85 -4.96 -4.09
N THR A 715 18.02 -5.77 -4.74
CA THR A 715 16.94 -5.27 -5.62
C THR A 715 15.68 -4.87 -4.86
N LEU A 716 15.53 -5.31 -3.60
CA LEU A 716 14.32 -5.06 -2.82
C LEU A 716 14.21 -3.61 -2.33
N PRO A 717 13.01 -3.02 -2.38
CA PRO A 717 12.77 -1.67 -1.86
C PRO A 717 12.82 -1.64 -0.32
N PHE A 718 13.22 -0.50 0.24
CA PHE A 718 13.10 -0.25 1.67
C PHE A 718 11.62 -0.28 2.10
N GLY A 719 11.37 -0.80 3.30
CA GLY A 719 10.03 -1.02 3.84
C GLY A 719 9.46 -2.41 3.56
N THR A 720 10.21 -3.29 2.90
CA THR A 720 9.80 -4.69 2.66
C THR A 720 9.72 -5.47 3.97
N TRP A 721 8.65 -6.24 4.15
CA TRP A 721 8.43 -7.09 5.31
C TRP A 721 9.03 -8.49 5.10
N PHE A 722 9.67 -9.00 6.14
CA PHE A 722 10.28 -10.32 6.19
C PHE A 722 9.68 -11.12 7.35
N GLU A 723 9.52 -12.42 7.13
CA GLU A 723 9.08 -13.42 8.09
C GLU A 723 10.29 -14.23 8.56
N PHE A 724 10.64 -14.10 9.83
CA PHE A 724 11.74 -14.81 10.49
C PHE A 724 11.19 -15.98 11.30
N VAL A 725 11.63 -17.20 10.98
CA VAL A 725 11.27 -18.40 11.74
C VAL A 725 12.12 -18.46 13.01
N LYS A 726 11.49 -18.37 14.19
CA LYS A 726 12.17 -18.38 15.50
C LYS A 726 12.49 -19.78 16.00
N ASN A 727 11.58 -20.74 15.80
CA ASN A 727 11.65 -22.08 16.39
C ASN A 727 11.38 -23.18 15.35
N GLN A 728 11.83 -24.40 15.64
CA GLN A 728 11.48 -25.61 14.87
C GLN A 728 9.97 -25.92 14.86
N GLN A 729 9.21 -25.31 15.78
CA GLN A 729 7.75 -25.39 15.84
C GLN A 729 7.05 -24.50 14.80
N GLY A 730 7.81 -23.69 14.05
CA GLY A 730 7.28 -22.86 12.96
C GLY A 730 6.79 -21.48 13.41
N ASP A 731 7.12 -21.03 14.62
CA ASP A 731 6.81 -19.66 15.07
C ASP A 731 7.51 -18.65 14.18
N VAL A 732 6.75 -17.71 13.64
CA VAL A 732 7.26 -16.70 12.71
C VAL A 732 7.15 -15.33 13.34
N THR A 733 8.11 -14.44 13.10
CA THR A 733 7.99 -13.03 13.46
C THR A 733 8.22 -12.15 12.26
N ARG A 734 7.37 -11.12 12.13
CA ARG A 734 7.48 -10.16 11.02
C ARG A 734 8.34 -8.98 11.39
N GLN A 735 9.33 -8.70 10.56
CA GLN A 735 10.23 -7.58 10.71
C GLN A 735 10.31 -6.80 9.40
N ARG A 736 10.40 -5.48 9.49
CA ARG A 736 10.48 -4.61 8.31
C ARG A 736 11.91 -4.17 8.09
N LEU A 737 12.39 -4.30 6.85
CA LEU A 737 13.68 -3.79 6.41
C LEU A 737 13.58 -2.27 6.19
N SER A 738 14.00 -1.49 7.17
CA SER A 738 13.89 -0.03 7.11
C SER A 738 14.99 0.61 6.27
N TRP A 739 16.19 0.04 6.31
CA TRP A 739 17.36 0.57 5.61
C TRP A 739 18.48 -0.47 5.53
N TYR A 740 19.32 -0.40 4.49
CA TYR A 740 20.59 -1.14 4.43
C TYR A 740 21.68 -0.29 3.77
N SER A 741 22.94 -0.57 4.11
CA SER A 741 24.13 0.01 3.46
C SER A 741 24.71 -0.96 2.43
N PRO A 742 24.92 -0.53 1.18
CA PRO A 742 25.58 -1.35 0.18
C PRO A 742 27.10 -1.45 0.38
N VAL A 743 27.69 -0.63 1.27
CA VAL A 743 29.15 -0.55 1.50
C VAL A 743 29.54 -1.28 2.78
N THR A 744 28.85 -1.04 3.90
CA THR A 744 29.15 -1.69 5.20
C THR A 744 28.36 -2.97 5.41
N ASP A 745 27.49 -3.35 4.46
CA ASP A 745 26.64 -4.53 4.51
C ASP A 745 25.65 -4.57 5.67
N HIS A 746 25.42 -3.45 6.37
CA HIS A 746 24.53 -3.38 7.51
C HIS A 746 23.07 -3.17 7.11
N ALA A 747 22.17 -4.00 7.62
CA ALA A 747 20.72 -3.92 7.46
C ALA A 747 20.02 -3.65 8.79
N LEU A 748 19.12 -2.67 8.81
CA LEU A 748 18.33 -2.27 9.96
C LEU A 748 16.92 -2.84 9.86
N PHE A 749 16.53 -3.62 10.87
CA PHE A 749 15.18 -4.15 11.01
C PHE A 749 14.41 -3.52 12.17
N VAL A 750 13.14 -3.21 11.91
CA VAL A 750 12.20 -2.71 12.92
C VAL A 750 11.00 -3.64 13.08
N ASN A 751 10.39 -3.61 14.25
CA ASN A 751 9.13 -4.30 14.51
C ASN A 751 7.92 -3.51 13.96
N GLN A 752 6.71 -4.05 14.17
CA GLN A 752 5.45 -3.41 13.78
C GLN A 752 5.21 -2.04 14.42
N ARG A 753 5.88 -1.75 15.54
CA ARG A 753 5.80 -0.49 16.28
C ARG A 753 6.90 0.49 15.89
N GLY A 754 7.75 0.17 14.92
CA GLY A 754 8.88 0.99 14.50
C GLY A 754 10.04 1.04 15.49
N GLN A 755 10.10 0.09 16.44
CA GLN A 755 11.22 -0.09 17.37
C GLN A 755 12.30 -0.96 16.72
N ARG A 756 13.57 -0.64 16.99
CA ARG A 756 14.73 -1.40 16.49
C ARG A 756 14.79 -2.78 17.16
N ILE A 757 14.71 -3.85 16.36
CA ILE A 757 14.90 -5.23 16.85
C ILE A 757 16.39 -5.60 16.83
N GLY A 758 17.10 -5.24 15.77
CA GLY A 758 18.52 -5.58 15.61
C GLY A 758 19.12 -5.10 14.30
N GLU A 759 20.45 -5.14 14.24
CA GLU A 759 21.25 -4.92 13.03
C GLU A 759 21.77 -6.29 12.56
N GLN A 760 21.49 -6.63 11.30
CA GLN A 760 21.95 -7.87 10.65
C GLN A 760 22.85 -7.48 9.47
N SER A 761 23.82 -8.32 9.11
CA SER A 761 24.51 -8.12 7.83
C SER A 761 23.67 -8.69 6.68
N MET A 762 23.76 -8.12 5.47
CA MET A 762 23.06 -8.69 4.31
C MET A 762 23.57 -10.10 4.02
N ASP A 763 24.84 -10.37 4.30
CA ASP A 763 25.40 -11.72 4.21
C ASP A 763 24.76 -12.72 5.18
N SER A 764 24.49 -12.29 6.41
CA SER A 764 23.78 -13.12 7.40
C SER A 764 22.36 -13.36 6.92
N LEU A 765 21.71 -12.32 6.40
CA LEU A 765 20.36 -12.39 5.87
C LEU A 765 20.25 -13.31 4.65
N ALA A 766 21.20 -13.22 3.71
CA ALA A 766 21.25 -14.06 2.52
C ALA A 766 21.43 -15.54 2.88
N ARG A 767 22.24 -15.86 3.90
CA ARG A 767 22.37 -17.22 4.43
C ARG A 767 21.08 -17.72 5.07
N LEU A 768 20.43 -16.88 5.88
CA LEU A 768 19.14 -17.23 6.48
C LEU A 768 18.05 -17.45 5.43
N MET A 769 18.07 -16.70 4.32
CA MET A 769 17.18 -16.93 3.18
C MET A 769 17.52 -18.23 2.44
N ALA A 770 18.80 -18.52 2.21
CA ALA A 770 19.23 -19.77 1.56
C ALA A 770 18.84 -21.02 2.39
N LEU A 771 18.79 -20.89 3.72
CA LEU A 771 18.36 -21.89 4.69
C LEU A 771 16.83 -21.92 4.93
N GLU A 772 16.04 -21.12 4.21
CA GLU A 772 14.57 -21.03 4.35
C GLU A 772 14.11 -20.65 5.77
N GLN A 773 14.95 -19.92 6.51
CA GLN A 773 14.61 -19.37 7.82
C GLN A 773 14.03 -17.95 7.73
N VAL A 774 14.22 -17.29 6.59
CA VAL A 774 13.73 -15.94 6.32
C VAL A 774 13.04 -15.91 4.96
N HIS A 775 11.81 -15.39 4.94
CA HIS A 775 11.00 -15.25 3.73
C HIS A 775 10.50 -13.84 3.54
N VAL A 776 10.47 -13.35 2.30
CA VAL A 776 9.83 -12.06 1.96
C VAL A 776 8.31 -12.23 2.01
N VAL A 777 7.63 -11.29 2.67
CA VAL A 777 6.17 -11.26 2.71
C VAL A 777 5.64 -10.68 1.39
N THR A 778 5.00 -11.50 0.55
CA THR A 778 4.32 -11.04 -0.66
C THR A 778 2.94 -10.45 -0.34
N GLN A 779 2.45 -9.55 -1.22
CA GLN A 779 1.16 -8.85 -1.07
C GLN A 779 -0.06 -9.79 -1.06
N ASP A 780 0.11 -11.07 -1.40
CA ASP A 780 -0.96 -12.09 -1.40
C ASP A 780 -1.52 -12.39 0.00
N LYS A 781 -0.79 -12.01 1.05
CA LYS A 781 -1.22 -12.10 2.44
C LYS A 781 -2.02 -10.85 2.83
N GLY A 782 -3.22 -10.69 2.25
CA GLY A 782 -4.23 -9.72 2.69
C GLY A 782 -4.58 -9.83 4.18
N ARG A 783 -5.57 -9.05 4.64
CA ARG A 783 -6.02 -9.05 6.04
C ARG A 783 -6.29 -10.45 6.58
N LEU A 784 -6.07 -10.66 7.87
CA LEU A 784 -6.14 -11.99 8.51
C LEU A 784 -7.48 -12.67 8.21
N ILE A 785 -8.59 -11.95 8.39
CA ILE A 785 -9.93 -12.48 8.12
C ILE A 785 -10.16 -12.79 6.64
N ASP A 786 -9.61 -11.99 5.73
CA ASP A 786 -9.75 -12.22 4.28
C ASP A 786 -8.95 -13.43 3.82
N ARG A 787 -7.81 -13.71 4.48
CA ARG A 787 -7.04 -14.93 4.24
C ARG A 787 -7.76 -16.15 4.81
N ALA A 788 -8.23 -16.07 6.05
CA ALA A 788 -9.06 -17.11 6.66
C ALA A 788 -10.28 -17.43 5.79
N TRP A 789 -10.98 -16.41 5.27
CA TRP A 789 -12.11 -16.59 4.37
C TRP A 789 -11.74 -17.20 3.00
N ARG A 790 -10.61 -16.81 2.40
CA ARG A 790 -10.14 -17.46 1.18
C ARG A 790 -9.78 -18.93 1.44
N ALA A 791 -9.21 -19.24 2.59
CA ALA A 791 -8.91 -20.60 3.01
C ALA A 791 -10.20 -21.42 3.19
N THR A 792 -11.24 -20.87 3.83
CA THR A 792 -12.54 -21.56 3.95
C THR A 792 -13.17 -21.81 2.58
N VAL A 793 -13.21 -20.81 1.69
CA VAL A 793 -13.77 -20.96 0.34
C VAL A 793 -12.96 -21.96 -0.50
N SER A 794 -11.63 -21.93 -0.42
CA SER A 794 -10.75 -22.90 -1.09
C SER A 794 -10.98 -24.33 -0.58
N ALA A 795 -11.09 -24.50 0.74
CA ALA A 795 -11.42 -25.77 1.36
C ALA A 795 -12.81 -26.27 0.93
N LEU A 796 -13.80 -25.38 0.83
CA LEU A 796 -15.14 -25.74 0.33
C LEU A 796 -15.12 -26.17 -1.14
N ARG A 797 -14.37 -25.46 -2.00
CA ARG A 797 -14.22 -25.80 -3.42
C ARG A 797 -13.54 -27.15 -3.63
N SER A 798 -12.54 -27.50 -2.82
CA SER A 798 -11.82 -28.77 -2.96
C SER A 798 -12.72 -29.99 -2.71
N PHE A 799 -13.75 -29.88 -1.85
CA PHE A 799 -14.75 -30.93 -1.66
C PHE A 799 -15.72 -31.08 -2.84
N THR A 800 -15.90 -30.03 -3.65
CA THR A 800 -16.81 -30.05 -4.81
C THR A 800 -16.13 -30.38 -6.14
N SER A 801 -14.81 -30.13 -6.26
CA SER A 801 -14.03 -30.35 -7.49
C SER A 801 -13.48 -31.77 -7.65
N ALA A 802 -13.99 -32.75 -6.90
CA ALA A 802 -13.58 -34.14 -7.03
C ALA A 802 -14.59 -34.95 -7.88
N PRO A 803 -14.37 -35.12 -9.20
CA PRO A 803 -15.02 -36.18 -9.97
C PRO A 803 -14.03 -37.28 -10.39
N ALA A 804 -14.41 -38.53 -10.08
CA ALA A 804 -14.15 -39.76 -10.82
C ALA A 804 -12.80 -39.94 -11.57
N THR A 805 -11.78 -40.43 -10.89
CA THR A 805 -10.74 -41.27 -11.52
C THR A 805 -10.54 -42.53 -10.69
N GLY A 806 -11.15 -43.63 -11.13
CA GLY A 806 -10.87 -44.94 -10.57
C GLY A 806 -11.95 -45.97 -10.86
N GLN A 807 -11.99 -46.52 -12.08
CA GLN A 807 -12.17 -47.95 -12.37
C GLN A 807 -12.31 -48.21 -13.88
N GLY A 808 -11.47 -49.11 -14.41
CA GLY A 808 -11.77 -49.81 -15.66
C GLY A 808 -10.72 -49.79 -16.78
N ALA A 809 -9.45 -50.08 -16.49
CA ALA A 809 -8.53 -50.62 -17.50
C ALA A 809 -8.20 -52.06 -17.12
N ASN A 810 -8.95 -53.00 -17.68
CA ASN A 810 -8.56 -54.41 -17.75
C ASN A 810 -9.17 -55.02 -19.02
N ALA A 811 -8.47 -54.80 -20.14
CA ALA A 811 -8.36 -55.63 -21.34
C ALA A 811 -7.54 -54.87 -22.38
#